data_AF-A0A966YL65-F1
#
_entry.id   AF-A0A966YL65-F1
#
_cell.length_a   1.000
_cell.length_b   1.000
_cell.length_c   1.000
_cell.angle_alpha   90.00
_cell.angle_beta   90.00
_cell.angle_gamma   90.00
#
_symmetry.space_group_name_H-M   'P 1'
#
loop_
_entity.id
_entity.type
_entity.pdbx_description
1 polymer ?
#
loop_
_entity_poly.entity_id
_entity_poly.type
_entity_poly.pdbx_seq_one_letter_code
_entity_poly.pdbx_strand_id
1 'polypeptide(L)'
;MTSPAIHQTDTTADPNPIRSPAATERRHGTERSISVTALAVLTLAAIVLANPAMWKVRMIEDNLHRDEDLPTYWLEAAAAFDADDDGTRIWELPGSDFASYRWGNTVDPITPGLIDRGYVARELVPFGSAASADLLTAFDRRLQEGSLESASVVPIAQLMSVGDLVHRADLTYERFRTPRPVPMANFLESVSGLGEPIGFGEPAPNVAGPEQTLLDEVALSIDPTLPDPAPVTSYGVPDPLDVVRLRSGESVLIVVGDGEGLVDAAAAGALDLERTVVFGADLTVDDDLRASLTDSPAEIIITDSNRRRARLWGTLRENVGVTEVAGTEPLRYDPGDNRLPVFPAASSTPGIDVDDTRTVAMQLGGPTVTASRYGNPVTYALDDRPVHAADADLSTAWTVAAFAEGRGEFLRYDFGTPVTIESLRAVQPLVEANRHITEVEIRADGERRTVDLTSRSWLPDGETVAFEPLTGAVFDIVITDLDVPVLSTYPGGLSAVGFAELTLGESGPTTEWIRTPRALVDRLDDELDTHGLTVVLTRERSNPQEPVRGTPESGMRRIVPLPQDRTFSVSGTVRLDPDVRSEQLDAFLGRTDAALVVTSTGSLEGNFLAVPSAMLDGDPTTRFIGRFDDQVGQAWRVRSTTPFAIDGVELDVVVGPRQSVPTELLVTVDDVEAGRFPTGLSSSETERVETIVLPITAESATTVRIEVSASADTLTRDWYSNAFISMPFAIAEMRVGGLGLASAGPVDTGCVDGLVRIDGRGVPVRISGDEEAARRGEALELIACDVVPVSAGDVRIDTTGSGLPVTIDQLVLRSERPVPQPPTMPTLTPEWESDVRLTVEIPPGDVGRWLVLGQSHNLGWTATLDGVSLGSPTLVDGFANGWAVPASGGTVELAWTPQQLVDRALAFSAVAVLAILVLAVRSAPNPAGRTTVAMPTFIDPPRRGVRRSRRTAVLAAVGTGLFALANLPSWVFAALAIGGVAALGVARREAARLPAALAAVLFAVTSLLIMAEQALERHPPDFGWPKQFAEFHVLGVLTILLLAVEYVRSALAPDES
;
A
#
# COMPACT_ATOMS: atom_id res chain seq x y z
N MET A 1 -57.30 33.65 16.30
CA MET A 1 -57.53 33.93 17.73
C MET A 1 -56.42 34.86 18.18
N THR A 2 -56.56 36.16 17.95
CA THR A 2 -57.12 37.22 18.83
C THR A 2 -56.03 37.92 19.64
N SER A 3 -55.79 39.18 19.23
CA SER A 3 -55.39 40.35 20.02
C SER A 3 -56.21 40.50 21.33
N PRO A 4 -55.75 41.23 22.36
CA PRO A 4 -55.77 42.71 22.44
C PRO A 4 -54.40 43.30 22.91
N ALA A 5 -53.93 44.54 22.68
CA ALA A 5 -54.44 45.93 22.75
C ALA A 5 -54.19 46.67 24.10
N ILE A 6 -53.84 47.97 23.99
CA ILE A 6 -53.95 49.13 24.94
C ILE A 6 -52.63 49.58 25.63
N HIS A 7 -51.97 50.70 25.23
CA HIS A 7 -52.15 52.15 25.59
C HIS A 7 -51.68 52.49 27.03
N GLN A 8 -51.03 53.61 27.42
CA GLN A 8 -50.99 55.03 27.00
C GLN A 8 -49.85 55.73 27.84
N THR A 9 -48.90 56.49 27.28
CA THR A 9 -48.78 57.97 27.09
C THR A 9 -48.11 58.83 28.18
N ASP A 10 -47.45 59.91 27.66
CA ASP A 10 -47.37 61.29 28.19
C ASP A 10 -46.20 61.69 29.11
N THR A 11 -45.55 62.87 29.03
CA THR A 11 -45.66 64.08 28.17
C THR A 11 -44.47 65.06 28.42
N THR A 12 -44.05 65.77 27.35
CA THR A 12 -43.66 67.21 27.21
C THR A 12 -42.66 67.92 28.16
N ALA A 13 -41.70 68.68 27.60
CA ALA A 13 -41.87 70.12 27.25
C ALA A 13 -40.54 70.83 26.88
N ASP A 14 -40.52 71.40 25.67
CA ASP A 14 -39.67 72.50 25.13
C ASP A 14 -40.06 73.86 25.81
N PRO A 15 -39.44 75.07 25.63
CA PRO A 15 -39.04 75.66 24.32
C PRO A 15 -37.83 76.65 24.27
N ASN A 16 -37.10 76.67 23.13
CA ASN A 16 -36.85 77.79 22.16
C ASN A 16 -36.52 79.26 22.65
N PRO A 17 -36.08 80.27 21.82
CA PRO A 17 -35.65 80.26 20.40
C PRO A 17 -34.57 81.32 19.93
N ILE A 18 -34.12 81.17 18.66
CA ILE A 18 -33.82 82.21 17.60
C ILE A 18 -32.59 83.18 17.73
N ARG A 19 -31.66 83.17 16.74
CA ARG A 19 -31.43 84.17 15.64
C ARG A 19 -29.99 84.12 15.02
N SER A 20 -29.90 84.02 13.69
CA SER A 20 -28.73 84.23 12.82
C SER A 20 -28.57 85.70 12.38
N PRO A 21 -27.39 86.16 11.87
CA PRO A 21 -27.22 86.30 10.41
C PRO A 21 -25.77 86.10 9.86
N ALA A 22 -25.65 86.25 8.54
CA ALA A 22 -24.72 85.64 7.57
C ALA A 22 -23.45 86.44 7.16
N ALA A 23 -22.64 85.77 6.31
CA ALA A 23 -21.75 86.23 5.21
C ALA A 23 -20.25 85.87 5.42
N THR A 24 -19.44 85.30 4.51
CA THR A 24 -19.54 85.04 3.06
C THR A 24 -18.49 83.97 2.65
N GLU A 25 -18.69 83.34 1.49
CA GLU A 25 -18.04 82.17 0.90
C GLU A 25 -16.50 82.18 0.70
N ARG A 26 -15.87 81.00 0.84
CA ARG A 26 -15.07 80.35 -0.22
C ARG A 26 -15.07 78.83 -0.02
N ARG A 27 -15.61 78.12 -1.02
CA ARG A 27 -15.72 76.66 -1.11
C ARG A 27 -14.34 75.98 -1.01
N HIS A 28 -14.17 75.06 -0.07
CA HIS A 28 -13.28 73.90 -0.22
C HIS A 28 -14.17 72.72 -0.63
N GLY A 29 -13.90 72.15 -1.80
CA GLY A 29 -14.60 70.96 -2.29
C GLY A 29 -14.44 69.81 -1.32
N THR A 30 -15.57 69.38 -0.77
CA THR A 30 -15.69 68.20 0.08
C THR A 30 -15.74 66.97 -0.84
N GLU A 31 -14.59 66.44 -1.24
CA GLU A 31 -14.55 65.05 -1.68
C GLU A 31 -14.84 64.18 -0.44
N ARG A 32 -15.90 63.38 -0.55
CA ARG A 32 -16.38 62.47 0.49
C ARG A 32 -15.29 61.44 0.80
N SER A 33 -14.45 61.76 1.77
CA SER A 33 -13.68 60.78 2.53
C SER A 33 -14.68 59.81 3.18
N ILE A 34 -14.75 58.58 2.66
CA ILE A 34 -15.31 57.46 3.43
C ILE A 34 -14.48 57.42 4.72
N SER A 35 -15.10 57.71 5.86
CA SER A 35 -14.41 57.70 7.15
C SER A 35 -13.65 56.40 7.31
N VAL A 36 -12.39 56.45 7.72
CA VAL A 36 -11.52 55.27 7.95
C VAL A 36 -12.25 54.19 8.76
N THR A 37 -13.14 54.60 9.67
CA THR A 37 -14.04 53.73 10.44
C THR A 37 -15.01 52.93 9.56
N ALA A 38 -15.65 53.55 8.57
CA ALA A 38 -16.56 52.87 7.64
C ALA A 38 -15.81 51.90 6.73
N LEU A 39 -14.61 52.26 6.26
CA LEU A 39 -13.76 51.34 5.50
C LEU A 39 -13.30 50.17 6.38
N ALA A 40 -12.84 50.43 7.62
CA ALA A 40 -12.45 49.39 8.55
C ALA A 40 -13.61 48.45 8.88
N VAL A 41 -14.81 48.99 9.11
CA VAL A 41 -16.03 48.19 9.36
C VAL A 41 -16.42 47.37 8.13
N LEU A 42 -16.37 47.94 6.92
CA LEU A 42 -16.65 47.22 5.68
C LEU A 42 -15.60 46.13 5.41
N THR A 43 -14.33 46.39 5.70
CA THR A 43 -13.25 45.40 5.59
C THR A 43 -13.42 44.30 6.63
N LEU A 44 -13.75 44.63 7.88
CA LEU A 44 -14.00 43.63 8.92
C LEU A 44 -15.23 42.79 8.58
N ALA A 45 -16.31 43.43 8.12
CA ALA A 45 -17.50 42.74 7.64
C ALA A 45 -17.20 41.87 6.43
N ALA A 46 -16.34 42.31 5.50
CA ALA A 46 -15.90 41.52 4.37
C ALA A 46 -15.02 40.33 4.82
N ILE A 47 -14.11 40.51 5.78
CA ILE A 47 -13.29 39.41 6.35
C ILE A 47 -14.19 38.38 7.04
N VAL A 48 -15.15 38.84 7.83
CA VAL A 48 -16.16 37.99 8.49
C VAL A 48 -16.96 37.25 7.41
N LEU A 49 -17.57 37.96 6.45
CA LEU A 49 -18.38 37.35 5.39
C LEU A 49 -17.58 36.46 4.43
N ALA A 50 -16.28 36.70 4.26
CA ALA A 50 -15.36 35.91 3.43
C ALA A 50 -14.88 34.63 4.12
N ASN A 51 -15.32 34.36 5.36
CA ASN A 51 -15.01 33.13 6.07
C ASN A 51 -16.28 32.27 6.25
N PRO A 52 -16.95 31.84 5.16
CA PRO A 52 -18.19 31.07 5.25
C PRO A 52 -18.04 29.80 6.08
N ALA A 53 -16.81 29.28 6.24
CA ALA A 53 -16.53 28.15 7.10
C ALA A 53 -16.93 28.35 8.57
N MET A 54 -16.94 29.60 9.08
CA MET A 54 -17.34 29.85 10.47
C MET A 54 -18.85 30.03 10.69
N TRP A 55 -19.65 30.29 9.63
CA TRP A 55 -21.08 30.62 9.77
C TRP A 55 -22.02 29.88 8.83
N LYS A 56 -21.49 29.21 7.81
CA LYS A 56 -22.25 28.47 6.79
C LYS A 56 -21.81 27.01 6.65
N VAL A 57 -20.54 26.71 6.90
CA VAL A 57 -20.01 25.34 6.86
C VAL A 57 -19.81 24.86 8.29
N ARG A 58 -19.99 23.57 8.53
CA ARG A 58 -19.78 22.94 9.83
C ARG A 58 -18.30 23.06 10.18
N MET A 59 -17.99 23.55 11.38
CA MET A 59 -16.60 23.74 11.83
C MET A 59 -15.88 22.39 12.07
N ILE A 60 -16.66 21.32 12.21
CA ILE A 60 -16.21 19.93 12.23
C ILE A 60 -16.74 19.31 10.93
N GLU A 61 -15.87 18.65 10.17
CA GLU A 61 -16.27 17.92 8.97
C GLU A 61 -17.19 16.74 9.35
N ASP A 62 -18.16 16.43 8.49
CA ASP A 62 -19.15 15.37 8.76
C ASP A 62 -18.51 14.01 9.03
N ASN A 63 -17.37 13.73 8.38
CA ASN A 63 -16.62 12.49 8.58
C ASN A 63 -15.79 12.44 9.88
N LEU A 64 -15.78 13.52 10.68
CA LEU A 64 -15.17 13.59 12.01
C LEU A 64 -16.23 13.78 13.11
N HIS A 65 -17.50 13.95 12.72
CA HIS A 65 -18.61 13.98 13.66
C HIS A 65 -18.85 12.58 14.24
N ARG A 66 -18.84 12.49 15.57
CA ARG A 66 -19.16 11.29 16.35
C ARG A 66 -19.71 11.68 17.72
N ASP A 67 -20.30 10.72 18.42
CA ASP A 67 -20.67 10.91 19.82
C ASP A 67 -19.43 11.13 20.70
N GLU A 68 -19.62 11.87 21.81
CA GLU A 68 -18.55 12.18 22.77
C GLU A 68 -18.10 10.91 23.50
N ASP A 69 -19.07 10.11 23.97
CA ASP A 69 -18.84 8.85 24.67
C ASP A 69 -18.51 7.71 23.70
N LEU A 70 -17.56 6.86 24.10
CA LEU A 70 -17.21 5.66 23.35
C LEU A 70 -18.25 4.55 23.55
N PRO A 71 -18.41 3.62 22.59
CA PRO A 71 -19.29 2.47 22.77
C PRO A 71 -18.88 1.64 23.99
N THR A 72 -19.87 1.15 24.75
CA THR A 72 -19.62 0.40 25.99
C THR A 72 -18.78 -0.86 25.78
N TYR A 73 -18.93 -1.54 24.63
CA TYR A 73 -18.16 -2.74 24.32
C TYR A 73 -16.64 -2.47 24.23
N TRP A 74 -16.21 -1.28 23.82
CA TRP A 74 -14.79 -0.90 23.82
C TRP A 74 -14.26 -0.67 25.24
N LEU A 75 -15.08 -0.10 26.12
CA LEU A 75 -14.73 0.08 27.53
C LEU A 75 -14.68 -1.27 28.27
N GLU A 76 -15.58 -2.21 27.94
CA GLU A 76 -15.59 -3.57 28.46
C GLU A 76 -14.37 -4.37 27.98
N ALA A 77 -14.03 -4.27 26.69
CA ALA A 77 -12.83 -4.89 26.13
C ALA A 77 -11.56 -4.36 26.81
N ALA A 78 -11.41 -3.04 26.91
CA ALA A 78 -10.26 -2.42 27.57
C ALA A 78 -10.11 -2.87 29.04
N ALA A 79 -11.22 -2.88 29.79
CA ALA A 79 -11.21 -3.36 31.18
C ALA A 79 -10.85 -4.85 31.30
N ALA A 80 -11.22 -5.69 30.32
CA ALA A 80 -10.81 -7.08 30.27
C ALA A 80 -9.32 -7.23 29.97
N PHE A 81 -8.79 -6.45 29.02
CA PHE A 81 -7.37 -6.50 28.64
C PHE A 81 -6.43 -6.14 29.81
N ASP A 82 -6.79 -5.15 30.64
CA ASP A 82 -6.01 -4.78 31.83
C ASP A 82 -6.22 -5.75 33.00
N ALA A 83 -7.39 -6.39 33.11
CA ALA A 83 -7.65 -7.36 34.17
C ALA A 83 -6.80 -8.63 34.03
N ASP A 84 -6.49 -9.02 32.78
CA ASP A 84 -5.65 -10.15 32.42
C ASP A 84 -4.21 -9.72 32.06
N ASP A 85 -3.74 -8.56 32.52
CA ASP A 85 -2.35 -8.13 32.30
C ASP A 85 -1.36 -9.02 33.07
N ASP A 86 -0.72 -9.92 32.33
CA ASP A 86 0.35 -10.81 32.76
C ASP A 86 1.74 -10.34 32.28
N GLY A 87 1.84 -9.10 31.78
CA GLY A 87 3.06 -8.52 31.21
C GLY A 87 3.24 -8.78 29.71
N THR A 88 2.25 -9.39 29.05
CA THR A 88 2.21 -9.57 27.59
C THR A 88 1.49 -8.41 26.90
N ARG A 89 1.43 -8.44 25.57
CA ARG A 89 0.83 -7.38 24.74
C ARG A 89 -0.50 -7.81 24.14
N ILE A 90 -1.32 -6.82 23.81
CA ILE A 90 -2.41 -6.98 22.85
C ILE A 90 -1.93 -6.57 21.45
N TRP A 91 -2.46 -7.21 20.41
CA TRP A 91 -2.22 -6.82 19.02
C TRP A 91 -3.53 -6.66 18.26
N GLU A 92 -3.83 -5.44 17.81
CA GLU A 92 -5.00 -5.16 16.99
C GLU A 92 -4.81 -5.53 15.51
N LEU A 93 -5.78 -6.29 14.99
CA LEU A 93 -5.88 -6.73 13.60
C LEU A 93 -7.29 -6.43 13.02
N PRO A 94 -7.41 -6.24 11.69
CA PRO A 94 -6.30 -5.95 10.78
C PRO A 94 -5.72 -4.55 11.08
N GLY A 95 -4.52 -4.27 10.57
CA GLY A 95 -4.04 -2.89 10.49
C GLY A 95 -5.02 -2.00 9.71
N SER A 96 -4.94 -0.69 9.92
CA SER A 96 -5.77 0.30 9.23
C SER A 96 -4.95 1.52 8.86
N ASP A 97 -5.11 2.10 7.66
CA ASP A 97 -4.42 3.35 7.30
C ASP A 97 -4.60 4.43 8.38
N PHE A 98 -5.86 4.58 8.82
CA PHE A 98 -6.29 5.37 9.97
C PHE A 98 -7.46 4.66 10.66
N ALA A 99 -7.60 4.83 11.97
CA ALA A 99 -8.70 4.25 12.73
C ALA A 99 -10.03 4.99 12.44
N SER A 100 -10.86 4.37 11.61
CA SER A 100 -12.20 4.82 11.27
C SER A 100 -13.19 3.70 11.57
N TYR A 101 -14.03 3.91 12.58
CA TYR A 101 -15.02 2.95 13.04
C TYR A 101 -16.41 3.31 12.51
N ARG A 102 -17.32 2.33 12.47
CA ARG A 102 -18.71 2.54 12.02
C ARG A 102 -19.46 3.56 12.89
N TRP A 103 -19.09 3.68 14.17
CA TRP A 103 -19.64 4.67 15.11
C TRP A 103 -18.93 6.04 15.06
N GLY A 104 -17.76 6.14 14.43
CA GLY A 104 -17.02 7.40 14.38
C GLY A 104 -15.58 7.25 13.91
N ASN A 105 -15.02 8.35 13.41
CA ASN A 105 -13.62 8.42 12.96
C ASN A 105 -12.76 9.10 14.03
N THR A 106 -11.73 8.41 14.51
CA THR A 106 -10.81 8.91 15.54
C THR A 106 -9.43 9.23 14.98
N VAL A 107 -9.16 8.88 13.71
CA VAL A 107 -7.86 8.96 13.04
C VAL A 107 -6.84 8.01 13.64
N ASP A 108 -6.63 8.06 14.95
CA ASP A 108 -5.74 7.18 15.70
C ASP A 108 -6.56 6.07 16.44
N PRO A 109 -5.98 4.88 16.71
CA PRO A 109 -6.63 3.83 17.47
C PRO A 109 -6.91 4.31 18.89
N ILE A 110 -8.08 3.95 19.41
CA ILE A 110 -8.50 4.39 20.75
C ILE A 110 -7.84 3.59 21.87
N THR A 111 -7.44 2.35 21.60
CA THR A 111 -7.04 1.37 22.60
C THR A 111 -5.83 1.80 23.43
N PRO A 112 -4.75 2.39 22.87
CA PRO A 112 -3.64 2.93 23.66
C PRO A 112 -4.04 4.04 24.65
N GLY A 113 -5.20 4.67 24.47
CA GLY A 113 -5.75 5.65 25.40
C GLY A 113 -6.70 5.04 26.45
N LEU A 114 -6.98 3.74 26.37
CA LEU A 114 -7.96 3.03 27.22
C LEU A 114 -7.33 1.96 28.13
N ILE A 115 -6.13 1.47 27.81
CA ILE A 115 -5.45 0.39 28.55
C ILE A 115 -4.08 0.82 29.06
N ASP A 116 -3.58 0.12 30.08
CA ASP A 116 -2.19 0.22 30.54
C ASP A 116 -1.30 -0.91 29.98
N ARG A 117 -1.91 -2.03 29.54
CA ARG A 117 -1.20 -3.18 28.95
C ARG A 117 -0.48 -2.82 27.65
N GLY A 118 0.62 -3.52 27.35
CA GLY A 118 1.41 -3.30 26.15
C GLY A 118 0.61 -3.47 24.85
N TYR A 119 0.90 -2.64 23.84
CA TYR A 119 0.09 -2.54 22.62
C TYR A 119 0.91 -2.69 21.34
N VAL A 120 0.36 -3.40 20.36
CA VAL A 120 0.89 -3.56 19.00
C VAL A 120 -0.23 -3.26 18.00
N ALA A 121 0.07 -2.46 16.98
CA ALA A 121 -0.81 -2.28 15.83
C ALA A 121 -0.03 -1.80 14.61
N ARG A 122 -0.68 -1.90 13.45
CA ARG A 122 -0.20 -1.37 12.18
C ARG A 122 -1.12 -0.25 11.70
N GLU A 123 -0.54 0.94 11.58
CA GLU A 123 -1.15 2.12 10.93
C GLU A 123 -0.32 2.58 9.75
N LEU A 124 -0.82 3.48 8.88
CA LEU A 124 -0.14 3.91 7.65
C LEU A 124 1.36 4.17 7.84
N VAL A 125 1.70 5.02 8.80
CA VAL A 125 3.09 5.32 9.17
C VAL A 125 3.56 4.29 10.20
N PRO A 126 4.61 3.50 9.89
CA PRO A 126 5.11 2.52 10.83
C PRO A 126 5.75 3.21 12.05
N PHE A 127 5.38 2.75 13.25
CA PHE A 127 6.01 3.13 14.50
C PHE A 127 7.04 2.08 14.94
N GLY A 128 8.07 2.51 15.68
CA GLY A 128 9.13 1.63 16.19
C GLY A 128 10.43 1.72 15.39
N SER A 129 11.33 0.75 15.62
CA SER A 129 12.58 0.63 14.88
C SER A 129 12.35 0.05 13.48
N ALA A 130 13.32 0.19 12.58
CA ALA A 130 13.21 -0.37 11.23
C ALA A 130 12.93 -1.88 11.24
N ALA A 131 13.52 -2.65 12.15
CA ALA A 131 13.30 -4.09 12.25
C ALA A 131 11.89 -4.45 12.75
N SER A 132 11.37 -3.73 13.76
CA SER A 132 9.99 -3.93 14.22
C SER A 132 8.96 -3.57 13.15
N ALA A 133 9.17 -2.44 12.47
CA ALA A 133 8.32 -1.99 11.37
C ALA A 133 8.35 -2.97 10.19
N ASP A 134 9.50 -3.57 9.90
CA ASP A 134 9.66 -4.57 8.86
C ASP A 134 8.88 -5.85 9.15
N LEU A 135 8.99 -6.39 10.37
CA LEU A 135 8.25 -7.58 10.80
C LEU A 135 6.73 -7.34 10.80
N LEU A 136 6.27 -6.21 11.35
CA LEU A 136 4.85 -5.86 11.36
C LEU A 136 4.30 -5.64 9.95
N THR A 137 5.08 -5.01 9.07
CA THR A 137 4.67 -4.81 7.67
C THR A 137 4.61 -6.14 6.92
N ALA A 138 5.57 -7.04 7.14
CA ALA A 138 5.58 -8.36 6.51
C ALA A 138 4.33 -9.18 6.88
N PHE A 139 3.95 -9.16 8.16
CA PHE A 139 2.76 -9.84 8.65
C PHE A 139 1.48 -9.20 8.12
N ASP A 140 1.29 -7.90 8.39
CA ASP A 140 0.02 -7.23 8.10
C ASP A 140 -0.21 -7.10 6.59
N ARG A 141 0.80 -6.83 5.77
CA ARG A 141 0.64 -6.76 4.30
C ARG A 141 0.07 -8.07 3.75
N ARG A 142 0.62 -9.21 4.15
CA ARG A 142 0.12 -10.54 3.72
C ARG A 142 -1.30 -10.80 4.21
N LEU A 143 -1.65 -10.32 5.40
CA LEU A 143 -3.02 -10.38 5.91
C LEU A 143 -3.97 -9.52 5.07
N GLN A 144 -3.58 -8.28 4.76
CA GLN A 144 -4.36 -7.34 3.94
C GLN A 144 -4.54 -7.84 2.51
N GLU A 145 -3.54 -8.52 1.95
CA GLU A 145 -3.52 -9.04 0.59
C GLU A 145 -4.10 -10.47 0.47
N GLY A 146 -4.57 -11.06 1.57
CA GLY A 146 -5.15 -12.41 1.58
C GLY A 146 -4.14 -13.52 1.29
N SER A 147 -2.85 -13.27 1.53
CA SER A 147 -1.75 -14.18 1.24
C SER A 147 -1.06 -14.75 2.47
N LEU A 148 -1.45 -14.36 3.70
CA LEU A 148 -0.86 -14.84 4.95
C LEU A 148 -1.16 -16.32 5.23
N GLU A 149 -0.11 -17.08 5.54
CA GLU A 149 -0.22 -18.46 6.01
C GLU A 149 -0.64 -18.50 7.49
N SER A 150 -1.74 -19.22 7.80
CA SER A 150 -2.26 -19.36 9.17
C SER A 150 -1.23 -19.93 10.15
N ALA A 151 -0.35 -20.82 9.69
CA ALA A 151 0.73 -21.41 10.49
C ALA A 151 1.74 -20.38 11.02
N SER A 152 1.83 -19.19 10.42
CA SER A 152 2.70 -18.11 10.89
C SER A 152 2.11 -17.27 12.03
N VAL A 153 0.79 -17.31 12.24
CA VAL A 153 0.08 -16.38 13.15
C VAL A 153 0.54 -16.54 14.60
N VAL A 154 0.46 -17.76 15.14
CA VAL A 154 0.82 -18.02 16.54
C VAL A 154 2.31 -17.80 16.80
N PRO A 155 3.26 -18.34 16.00
CA PRO A 155 4.68 -18.14 16.28
C PRO A 155 5.13 -16.68 16.21
N ILE A 156 4.57 -15.88 15.29
CA ILE A 156 4.91 -14.45 15.20
C ILE A 156 4.31 -13.66 16.37
N ALA A 157 3.07 -13.96 16.77
CA ALA A 157 2.47 -13.37 17.97
C ALA A 157 3.29 -13.70 19.24
N GLN A 158 3.70 -14.97 19.41
CA GLN A 158 4.57 -15.41 20.50
C GLN A 158 5.92 -14.68 20.50
N LEU A 159 6.57 -14.56 19.33
CA LEU A 159 7.84 -13.84 19.17
C LEU A 159 7.75 -12.39 19.67
N MET A 160 6.62 -11.74 19.37
CA MET A 160 6.32 -10.35 19.75
C MET A 160 5.76 -10.21 21.17
N SER A 161 5.77 -11.27 21.98
CA SER A 161 5.20 -11.31 23.34
C SER A 161 3.74 -10.87 23.39
N VAL A 162 2.96 -11.22 22.37
CA VAL A 162 1.52 -10.91 22.29
C VAL A 162 0.75 -12.03 22.98
N GLY A 163 -0.01 -11.68 24.03
CA GLY A 163 -0.90 -12.60 24.73
C GLY A 163 -2.31 -12.61 24.14
N ASP A 164 -2.73 -11.55 23.46
CA ASP A 164 -4.06 -11.49 22.82
C ASP A 164 -4.01 -10.84 21.43
N LEU A 165 -4.58 -11.54 20.44
CA LEU A 165 -4.92 -10.95 19.15
C LEU A 165 -6.34 -10.36 19.22
N VAL A 166 -6.51 -9.10 18.81
CA VAL A 166 -7.78 -8.38 18.91
C VAL A 166 -8.28 -8.05 17.50
N HIS A 167 -9.37 -8.70 17.09
CA HIS A 167 -10.06 -8.42 15.84
C HIS A 167 -11.02 -7.23 15.99
N ARG A 168 -10.78 -6.18 15.19
CA ARG A 168 -11.60 -4.96 15.11
C ARG A 168 -12.64 -5.07 14.00
N ALA A 169 -13.75 -5.74 14.29
CA ALA A 169 -14.83 -5.99 13.32
C ALA A 169 -15.70 -4.75 13.03
N ASP A 170 -15.58 -3.68 13.81
CA ASP A 170 -16.38 -2.44 13.70
C ASP A 170 -15.73 -1.33 12.86
N LEU A 171 -14.59 -1.59 12.20
CA LEU A 171 -13.96 -0.65 11.27
C LEU A 171 -14.84 -0.38 10.04
N THR A 172 -14.81 0.84 9.49
CA THR A 172 -15.34 1.13 8.15
C THR A 172 -14.37 0.57 7.10
N TYR A 173 -14.37 -0.76 6.95
CA TYR A 173 -13.41 -1.50 6.13
C TYR A 173 -13.41 -1.04 4.65
N GLU A 174 -14.55 -0.59 4.14
CA GLU A 174 -14.71 -0.09 2.77
C GLU A 174 -13.93 1.20 2.50
N ARG A 175 -13.57 1.95 3.55
CA ARG A 175 -12.88 3.23 3.42
C ARG A 175 -11.42 3.07 2.98
N PHE A 176 -10.77 2.05 3.51
CA PHE A 176 -9.34 1.78 3.30
C PHE A 176 -9.07 0.37 2.74
N ARG A 177 -10.12 -0.35 2.31
CA ARG A 177 -10.01 -1.71 1.74
C ARG A 177 -9.32 -2.70 2.68
N THR A 178 -9.57 -2.58 3.99
CA THR A 178 -9.06 -3.53 5.00
C THR A 178 -9.82 -4.87 4.93
N PRO A 179 -9.26 -5.96 5.48
CA PRO A 179 -9.95 -7.24 5.63
C PRO A 179 -11.37 -7.08 6.15
N ARG A 180 -12.30 -7.80 5.50
CA ARG A 180 -13.72 -7.77 5.85
C ARG A 180 -13.95 -8.53 7.16
N PRO A 181 -14.86 -8.08 8.02
CA PRO A 181 -15.04 -8.69 9.35
C PRO A 181 -15.34 -10.19 9.34
N VAL A 182 -16.28 -10.66 8.50
CA VAL A 182 -16.68 -12.07 8.49
C VAL A 182 -15.55 -13.00 7.98
N PRO A 183 -14.92 -12.76 6.80
CA PRO A 183 -13.75 -13.55 6.38
C PRO A 183 -12.58 -13.49 7.35
N MET A 184 -12.32 -12.34 7.98
CA MET A 184 -11.23 -12.19 8.95
C MET A 184 -11.48 -13.01 10.23
N ALA A 185 -12.71 -13.00 10.76
CA ALA A 185 -13.09 -13.83 11.89
C ALA A 185 -12.95 -15.32 11.56
N ASN A 186 -13.43 -15.75 10.39
CA ASN A 186 -13.28 -17.13 9.93
C ASN A 186 -11.81 -17.53 9.75
N PHE A 187 -10.96 -16.64 9.25
CA PHE A 187 -9.52 -16.87 9.17
C PHE A 187 -8.91 -17.07 10.56
N LEU A 188 -9.17 -16.17 11.51
CA LEU A 188 -8.62 -16.27 12.88
C LEU A 188 -9.10 -17.54 13.60
N GLU A 189 -10.37 -17.92 13.44
CA GLU A 189 -10.93 -19.15 14.01
C GLU A 189 -10.33 -20.42 13.37
N SER A 190 -9.82 -20.33 12.12
CA SER A 190 -9.12 -21.42 11.45
C SER A 190 -7.66 -21.58 11.90
N VAL A 191 -7.09 -20.59 12.62
CA VAL A 191 -5.70 -20.65 13.08
C VAL A 191 -5.56 -21.66 14.21
N SER A 192 -4.86 -22.76 13.92
CA SER A 192 -4.55 -23.78 14.92
C SER A 192 -3.74 -23.19 16.08
N GLY A 193 -4.23 -23.37 17.30
CA GLY A 193 -3.53 -23.02 18.54
C GLY A 193 -4.00 -21.71 19.19
N LEU A 194 -4.76 -20.85 18.50
CA LEU A 194 -5.41 -19.71 19.16
C LEU A 194 -6.47 -20.19 20.16
N GLY A 195 -6.63 -19.42 21.24
CA GLY A 195 -7.67 -19.63 22.23
C GLY A 195 -9.07 -19.32 21.69
N GLU A 196 -10.09 -19.76 22.44
CA GLU A 196 -11.49 -19.51 22.11
C GLU A 196 -11.79 -18.00 22.00
N PRO A 197 -12.61 -17.57 21.02
CA PRO A 197 -12.93 -16.16 20.83
C PRO A 197 -13.75 -15.59 21.99
N ILE A 198 -13.33 -14.44 22.51
CA ILE A 198 -14.06 -13.64 23.50
C ILE A 198 -14.59 -12.37 22.81
N GLY A 199 -15.89 -12.34 22.55
CA GLY A 199 -16.57 -11.21 21.90
C GLY A 199 -17.05 -10.15 22.87
N PHE A 200 -16.87 -8.88 22.52
CA PHE A 200 -17.40 -7.71 23.23
C PHE A 200 -18.38 -6.96 22.33
N GLY A 201 -19.60 -6.75 22.83
CA GLY A 201 -20.74 -6.22 22.06
C GLY A 201 -21.54 -7.31 21.36
N GLU A 202 -22.78 -6.98 20.99
CA GLU A 202 -23.66 -7.91 20.27
C GLU A 202 -23.16 -8.13 18.83
N PRO A 203 -22.99 -9.38 18.39
CA PRO A 203 -22.66 -9.67 17.00
C PRO A 203 -23.68 -9.08 16.03
N ALA A 204 -23.20 -8.33 15.04
CA ALA A 204 -24.05 -7.63 14.09
C ALA A 204 -23.34 -7.44 12.74
N PRO A 205 -24.07 -7.45 11.62
CA PRO A 205 -23.49 -7.17 10.32
C PRO A 205 -22.85 -5.79 10.26
N ASN A 206 -21.54 -5.73 9.97
CA ASN A 206 -20.88 -4.51 9.54
C ASN A 206 -21.03 -4.37 8.02
N VAL A 207 -22.01 -3.57 7.61
CA VAL A 207 -22.33 -3.37 6.20
C VAL A 207 -21.68 -2.08 5.71
N ALA A 208 -20.97 -2.17 4.58
CA ALA A 208 -20.37 -1.01 3.91
C ALA A 208 -21.41 0.07 3.57
N GLY A 209 -20.99 1.34 3.66
CA GLY A 209 -21.83 2.50 3.39
C GLY A 209 -22.25 2.65 1.92
N PRO A 210 -23.33 3.42 1.64
CA PRO A 210 -23.81 3.63 0.28
C PRO A 210 -22.85 4.45 -0.59
N GLU A 211 -21.90 5.18 0.01
CA GLU A 211 -20.85 5.87 -0.74
C GLU A 211 -19.86 4.90 -1.39
N GLN A 212 -19.62 3.74 -0.76
CA GLN A 212 -18.68 2.70 -1.19
C GLN A 212 -19.23 1.32 -0.79
N THR A 213 -20.03 0.69 -1.66
CA THR A 213 -20.79 -0.51 -1.29
C THR A 213 -19.95 -1.78 -1.13
N LEU A 214 -18.77 -1.85 -1.76
CA LEU A 214 -17.86 -3.00 -1.73
C LEU A 214 -18.55 -4.35 -2.05
N LEU A 215 -19.54 -4.32 -2.95
CA LEU A 215 -20.18 -5.51 -3.51
C LEU A 215 -19.42 -5.90 -4.78
N ASP A 216 -18.44 -6.79 -4.61
CA ASP A 216 -17.46 -7.25 -5.58
C ASP A 216 -17.29 -8.78 -5.48
N GLU A 217 -16.27 -9.34 -6.14
CA GLU A 217 -15.95 -10.76 -6.17
C GLU A 217 -15.78 -11.36 -4.77
N VAL A 218 -15.06 -10.64 -3.89
CA VAL A 218 -14.85 -11.05 -2.50
C VAL A 218 -16.18 -11.08 -1.76
N ALA A 219 -17.04 -10.06 -1.93
CA ALA A 219 -18.35 -9.98 -1.29
C ALA A 219 -19.27 -11.16 -1.64
N LEU A 220 -19.28 -11.52 -2.92
CA LEU A 220 -20.13 -12.61 -3.43
C LEU A 220 -19.58 -14.00 -3.10
N SER A 221 -18.31 -14.07 -2.69
CA SER A 221 -17.64 -15.31 -2.31
C SER A 221 -17.72 -15.63 -0.81
N ILE A 222 -18.22 -14.71 0.01
CA ILE A 222 -18.42 -14.96 1.44
C ILE A 222 -19.50 -16.03 1.60
N ASP A 223 -19.18 -17.09 2.33
CA ASP A 223 -20.15 -18.10 2.74
C ASP A 223 -21.25 -17.44 3.60
N PRO A 224 -22.51 -17.40 3.13
CA PRO A 224 -23.59 -16.74 3.84
C PRO A 224 -24.01 -17.44 5.14
N THR A 225 -23.47 -18.63 5.42
CA THR A 225 -23.72 -19.37 6.67
C THR A 225 -22.77 -18.97 7.80
N LEU A 226 -21.68 -18.26 7.50
CA LEU A 226 -20.75 -17.77 8.51
C LEU A 226 -21.43 -16.70 9.39
N PRO A 227 -21.23 -16.75 10.72
CA PRO A 227 -21.82 -15.77 11.63
C PRO A 227 -21.13 -14.41 11.50
N ASP A 228 -21.88 -13.34 11.77
CA ASP A 228 -21.28 -12.03 12.02
C ASP A 228 -20.47 -12.08 13.33
N PRO A 229 -19.25 -11.51 13.38
CA PRO A 229 -18.48 -11.43 14.61
C PRO A 229 -19.00 -10.34 15.56
N ALA A 230 -18.60 -10.40 16.83
CA ALA A 230 -18.77 -9.27 17.75
C ALA A 230 -17.92 -8.07 17.27
N PRO A 231 -18.34 -6.81 17.55
CA PRO A 231 -17.60 -5.59 17.17
C PRO A 231 -16.11 -5.62 17.53
N VAL A 232 -15.78 -6.20 18.68
CA VAL A 232 -14.41 -6.49 19.11
C VAL A 232 -14.36 -7.95 19.55
N THR A 233 -13.39 -8.71 19.04
CA THR A 233 -13.19 -10.11 19.44
C THR A 233 -11.73 -10.33 19.81
N SER A 234 -11.46 -10.94 20.97
CA SER A 234 -10.12 -11.26 21.46
C SER A 234 -9.86 -12.76 21.38
N TYR A 235 -8.65 -13.13 20.97
CA TYR A 235 -8.17 -14.51 20.86
C TYR A 235 -6.86 -14.64 21.65
N GLY A 236 -6.88 -15.47 22.68
CA GLY A 236 -5.68 -15.73 23.48
C GLY A 236 -4.60 -16.44 22.68
N VAL A 237 -3.36 -15.97 22.81
CA VAL A 237 -2.17 -16.58 22.20
C VAL A 237 -1.51 -17.49 23.25
N PRO A 238 -1.28 -18.77 22.95
CA PRO A 238 -0.66 -19.68 23.92
C PRO A 238 0.83 -19.35 24.08
N ASP A 239 1.34 -19.49 25.30
CA ASP A 239 2.77 -19.44 25.64
C ASP A 239 3.56 -18.30 24.98
N PRO A 240 3.11 -17.03 25.07
CA PRO A 240 3.86 -15.90 24.53
C PRO A 240 5.21 -15.77 25.23
N LEU A 241 6.24 -15.32 24.50
CA LEU A 241 7.55 -15.10 25.10
C LEU A 241 7.50 -13.96 26.12
N ASP A 242 8.15 -14.12 27.27
CA ASP A 242 8.33 -13.03 28.23
C ASP A 242 9.00 -11.81 27.57
N VAL A 243 8.53 -10.60 27.90
CA VAL A 243 9.11 -9.35 27.38
C VAL A 243 10.58 -9.20 27.80
N VAL A 244 10.94 -9.62 29.02
CA VAL A 244 12.32 -9.65 29.51
C VAL A 244 12.70 -11.10 29.73
N ARG A 245 13.64 -11.62 28.93
CA ARG A 245 13.97 -13.06 28.91
C ARG A 245 15.45 -13.32 28.74
N LEU A 246 15.89 -14.52 29.12
CA LEU A 246 17.24 -15.01 28.83
C LEU A 246 17.24 -15.92 27.60
N ARG A 247 18.32 -15.85 26.82
CA ARG A 247 18.61 -16.74 25.70
C ARG A 247 20.01 -17.35 25.79
N SER A 248 20.21 -18.50 25.16
CA SER A 248 21.53 -19.13 25.05
C SER A 248 22.20 -18.77 23.73
N GLY A 249 23.45 -18.34 23.80
CA GLY A 249 24.30 -18.09 22.63
C GLY A 249 24.89 -19.36 22.01
N GLU A 250 24.67 -20.53 22.59
CA GLU A 250 25.08 -21.83 22.00
C GLU A 250 24.00 -22.44 21.11
N SER A 251 22.73 -22.03 21.28
CA SER A 251 21.59 -22.49 20.50
C SER A 251 21.02 -21.33 19.68
N VAL A 252 21.61 -21.10 18.51
CA VAL A 252 21.33 -19.95 17.64
C VAL A 252 20.55 -20.40 16.41
N LEU A 253 19.60 -19.55 15.99
CA LEU A 253 18.92 -19.62 14.72
C LEU A 253 19.29 -18.38 13.89
N ILE A 254 19.98 -18.59 12.78
CA ILE A 254 20.43 -17.51 11.89
C ILE A 254 19.48 -17.43 10.71
N VAL A 255 18.84 -16.28 10.52
CA VAL A 255 17.95 -16.03 9.38
C VAL A 255 18.69 -15.16 8.38
N VAL A 256 19.03 -15.73 7.22
CA VAL A 256 19.52 -15.00 6.05
C VAL A 256 18.30 -14.45 5.32
N GLY A 257 17.89 -13.27 5.74
CA GLY A 257 16.62 -12.63 5.36
C GLY A 257 16.32 -11.39 6.20
N ASP A 258 15.07 -10.95 6.20
CA ASP A 258 14.51 -9.87 7.03
C ASP A 258 13.23 -10.34 7.75
N GLY A 259 12.37 -9.42 8.18
CA GLY A 259 11.10 -9.72 8.84
C GLY A 259 10.13 -10.54 8.00
N GLU A 260 10.17 -10.41 6.67
CA GLU A 260 9.39 -11.28 5.77
C GLU A 260 9.88 -12.73 5.89
N GLY A 261 11.20 -12.93 5.99
CA GLY A 261 11.82 -14.24 6.18
C GLY A 261 11.50 -14.90 7.52
N LEU A 262 11.24 -14.12 8.58
CA LEU A 262 10.76 -14.67 9.85
C LEU A 262 9.32 -15.19 9.74
N VAL A 263 8.45 -14.46 9.04
CA VAL A 263 7.07 -14.90 8.77
C VAL A 263 7.07 -16.15 7.88
N ASP A 264 7.92 -16.19 6.84
CA ASP A 264 8.08 -17.37 5.97
C ASP A 264 8.63 -18.59 6.74
N ALA A 265 9.64 -18.37 7.61
CA ALA A 265 10.18 -19.42 8.46
C ALA A 265 9.16 -19.95 9.48
N ALA A 266 8.31 -19.08 10.03
CA ALA A 266 7.21 -19.47 10.89
C ALA A 266 6.18 -20.32 10.15
N ALA A 267 5.75 -19.87 8.96
CA ALA A 267 4.84 -20.63 8.08
C ALA A 267 5.39 -22.01 7.70
N ALA A 268 6.70 -22.10 7.45
CA ALA A 268 7.39 -23.35 7.14
C ALA A 268 7.59 -24.29 8.35
N GLY A 269 7.28 -23.84 9.57
CA GLY A 269 7.61 -24.57 10.81
C GLY A 269 9.11 -24.67 11.07
N ALA A 270 9.90 -23.71 10.58
CA ALA A 270 11.35 -23.64 10.76
C ALA A 270 11.77 -22.64 11.84
N LEU A 271 10.87 -21.77 12.30
CA LEU A 271 11.14 -20.81 13.38
C LEU A 271 11.04 -21.49 14.76
N ASP A 272 12.19 -21.79 15.36
CA ASP A 272 12.31 -22.28 16.73
C ASP A 272 12.47 -21.10 17.70
N LEU A 273 11.39 -20.75 18.40
CA LEU A 273 11.33 -19.62 19.33
C LEU A 273 12.11 -19.84 20.63
N GLU A 274 12.68 -21.01 20.89
CA GLU A 274 13.56 -21.21 22.06
C GLU A 274 14.99 -20.76 21.79
N ARG A 275 15.39 -20.70 20.52
CA ARG A 275 16.72 -20.29 20.07
C ARG A 275 16.89 -18.77 20.09
N THR A 276 18.15 -18.32 20.18
CA THR A 276 18.49 -16.92 19.92
C THR A 276 18.39 -16.67 18.42
N VAL A 277 17.45 -15.85 17.97
CA VAL A 277 17.29 -15.54 16.55
C VAL A 277 18.13 -14.31 16.19
N VAL A 278 18.95 -14.41 15.15
CA VAL A 278 19.79 -13.32 14.63
C VAL A 278 19.73 -13.25 13.11
N PHE A 279 19.93 -12.06 12.53
CA PHE A 279 19.95 -11.90 11.08
C PHE A 279 21.36 -12.11 10.50
N GLY A 280 21.43 -12.85 9.39
CA GLY A 280 22.70 -13.10 8.71
C GLY A 280 23.35 -11.84 8.14
N ALA A 281 22.58 -10.79 7.87
CA ALA A 281 23.11 -9.49 7.44
C ALA A 281 23.92 -8.79 8.53
N ASP A 282 23.59 -8.99 9.81
CA ASP A 282 24.34 -8.43 10.93
C ASP A 282 25.65 -9.21 11.15
N LEU A 283 25.60 -10.55 11.04
CA LEU A 283 26.80 -11.42 11.09
C LEU A 283 27.75 -11.19 9.90
N THR A 284 27.21 -10.65 8.81
CA THR A 284 27.96 -10.25 7.63
C THR A 284 28.78 -8.97 7.87
N VAL A 285 28.39 -8.10 8.81
CA VAL A 285 29.11 -6.85 9.09
C VAL A 285 29.95 -6.90 10.37
N ASP A 286 29.62 -7.82 11.30
CA ASP A 286 30.29 -7.98 12.59
C ASP A 286 30.98 -9.35 12.70
N ASP A 287 32.30 -9.37 12.46
CA ASP A 287 33.11 -10.58 12.48
C ASP A 287 33.23 -11.20 13.88
N ASP A 288 33.26 -10.38 14.94
CA ASP A 288 33.37 -10.86 16.32
C ASP A 288 32.06 -11.51 16.76
N LEU A 289 30.93 -10.88 16.44
CA LEU A 289 29.61 -11.45 16.69
C LEU A 289 29.42 -12.75 15.91
N ARG A 290 29.76 -12.77 14.62
CA ARG A 290 29.70 -13.98 13.78
C ARG A 290 30.54 -15.10 14.40
N ALA A 291 31.81 -14.85 14.66
CA ALA A 291 32.70 -15.86 15.25
C ALA A 291 32.16 -16.40 16.58
N SER A 292 31.55 -15.54 17.41
CA SER A 292 30.97 -15.97 18.70
C SER A 292 29.72 -16.83 18.55
N LEU A 293 28.85 -16.54 17.58
CA LEU A 293 27.57 -17.24 17.39
C LEU A 293 27.67 -18.45 16.47
N THR A 294 28.77 -18.58 15.72
CA THR A 294 29.05 -19.74 14.86
C THR A 294 30.19 -20.62 15.37
N ASP A 295 30.72 -20.39 16.59
CA ASP A 295 31.72 -21.27 17.23
C ASP A 295 31.16 -22.68 17.49
N SER A 296 29.84 -22.78 17.65
CA SER A 296 29.09 -24.04 17.69
C SER A 296 28.16 -24.18 16.48
N PRO A 297 27.80 -25.42 16.08
CA PRO A 297 26.84 -25.63 15.01
C PRO A 297 25.50 -24.91 15.25
N ALA A 298 25.16 -23.93 14.43
CA ALA A 298 23.87 -23.23 14.44
C ALA A 298 22.88 -23.82 13.42
N GLU A 299 21.60 -23.45 13.56
CA GLU A 299 20.60 -23.59 12.51
C GLU A 299 20.62 -22.36 11.61
N ILE A 300 20.69 -22.53 10.30
CA ILE A 300 20.71 -21.45 9.32
C ILE A 300 19.50 -21.58 8.39
N ILE A 301 18.69 -20.54 8.29
CA ILE A 301 17.57 -20.44 7.36
C ILE A 301 17.91 -19.42 6.27
N ILE A 302 18.03 -19.87 5.02
CA ILE A 302 18.11 -18.98 3.86
C ILE A 302 16.71 -18.74 3.34
N THR A 303 16.37 -17.47 3.15
CA THR A 303 15.07 -17.06 2.60
C THR A 303 15.27 -16.19 1.35
N ASP A 304 14.25 -16.10 0.51
CA ASP A 304 14.17 -15.12 -0.59
C ASP A 304 13.50 -13.80 -0.16
N SER A 305 13.59 -13.50 1.14
CA SER A 305 13.21 -12.23 1.78
C SER A 305 14.37 -11.21 1.73
N ASN A 306 14.26 -10.06 2.41
CA ASN A 306 15.22 -8.95 2.29
C ASN A 306 15.43 -8.52 0.82
N ARG A 307 14.33 -8.44 0.09
CA ARG A 307 14.32 -8.09 -1.34
C ARG A 307 14.76 -6.64 -1.54
N ARG A 308 15.66 -6.42 -2.50
CA ARG A 308 15.95 -5.09 -3.02
C ARG A 308 14.72 -4.58 -3.77
N ARG A 309 13.90 -3.76 -3.12
CA ARG A 309 12.67 -3.21 -3.70
C ARG A 309 12.32 -1.85 -3.13
N ALA A 310 11.55 -1.10 -3.90
CA ALA A 310 10.96 0.16 -3.47
C ALA A 310 9.88 -0.06 -2.40
N ARG A 311 9.64 0.94 -1.54
CA ARG A 311 8.54 0.94 -0.57
C ARG A 311 7.82 2.28 -0.57
N LEU A 312 6.49 2.28 -0.59
CA LEU A 312 5.66 3.49 -0.49
C LEU A 312 4.84 3.45 0.81
N TRP A 313 4.48 4.61 1.35
CA TRP A 313 3.73 4.72 2.61
C TRP A 313 2.41 5.45 2.41
N GLY A 314 1.67 5.08 1.36
CA GLY A 314 0.36 5.63 1.01
C GLY A 314 -0.83 4.73 1.37
N THR A 315 -0.58 3.46 1.69
CA THR A 315 -1.56 2.43 2.08
C THR A 315 -0.85 1.28 2.80
N LEU A 316 -1.59 0.46 3.54
CA LEU A 316 -1.07 -0.78 4.17
C LEU A 316 -0.88 -1.96 3.22
N ARG A 317 -1.42 -1.90 2.01
CA ARG A 317 -1.31 -2.94 0.97
C ARG A 317 -0.75 -2.39 -0.32
N GLU A 318 -0.25 -3.25 -1.21
CA GLU A 318 0.24 -2.82 -2.55
C GLU A 318 1.38 -1.79 -2.44
N ASN A 319 2.15 -1.89 -1.35
CA ASN A 319 3.11 -0.88 -0.91
C ASN A 319 4.59 -1.32 -1.05
N VAL A 320 4.81 -2.50 -1.63
CA VAL A 320 6.13 -3.05 -1.97
C VAL A 320 6.29 -3.15 -3.49
N GLY A 321 7.44 -2.71 -4.01
CA GLY A 321 7.75 -2.77 -5.44
C GLY A 321 8.25 -4.14 -5.90
N VAL A 322 8.51 -4.24 -7.21
CA VAL A 322 9.19 -5.40 -7.83
C VAL A 322 10.59 -5.61 -7.21
N THR A 323 11.08 -6.84 -7.21
CA THR A 323 12.49 -7.11 -6.88
C THR A 323 13.39 -6.51 -7.96
N GLU A 324 14.31 -5.64 -7.58
CA GLU A 324 15.14 -4.89 -8.51
C GLU A 324 16.40 -5.66 -8.92
N VAL A 325 16.87 -5.41 -10.15
CA VAL A 325 18.05 -6.04 -10.72
C VAL A 325 19.31 -5.62 -9.95
N ALA A 326 20.20 -6.56 -9.63
CA ALA A 326 21.46 -6.28 -8.94
C ALA A 326 22.30 -5.22 -9.69
N GLY A 327 22.94 -4.31 -8.95
CA GLY A 327 23.85 -3.29 -9.49
C GLY A 327 23.20 -2.17 -10.30
N THR A 328 21.87 -2.07 -10.32
CA THR A 328 21.14 -1.03 -11.07
C THR A 328 20.67 0.11 -10.16
N GLU A 329 20.58 1.33 -10.70
CA GLU A 329 19.91 2.45 -10.03
C GLU A 329 18.57 2.78 -10.71
N PRO A 330 17.58 3.34 -9.98
CA PRO A 330 16.34 3.82 -10.58
C PRO A 330 16.63 4.81 -11.71
N LEU A 331 16.02 4.59 -12.88
CA LEU A 331 16.18 5.48 -14.04
C LEU A 331 15.58 6.87 -13.81
N ARG A 332 14.67 6.99 -12.85
CA ARG A 332 14.07 8.24 -12.38
C ARG A 332 14.04 8.27 -10.87
N TYR A 333 14.25 9.46 -10.32
CA TYR A 333 13.97 9.70 -8.92
C TYR A 333 12.44 9.65 -8.68
N ASP A 334 12.03 8.82 -7.73
CA ASP A 334 10.66 8.73 -7.29
C ASP A 334 10.54 9.21 -5.84
N PRO A 335 9.90 10.35 -5.55
CA PRO A 335 9.73 10.82 -4.18
C PRO A 335 8.83 9.91 -3.33
N GLY A 336 8.07 9.01 -3.98
CA GLY A 336 7.26 7.99 -3.32
C GLY A 336 8.07 6.81 -2.77
N ASP A 337 9.25 6.51 -3.34
CA ASP A 337 10.12 5.41 -2.88
C ASP A 337 10.87 5.81 -1.60
N ASN A 338 10.36 5.34 -0.46
CA ASN A 338 10.84 5.61 0.88
C ASN A 338 11.19 4.30 1.57
N ARG A 339 12.32 3.69 1.17
CA ARG A 339 12.75 2.38 1.67
C ARG A 339 13.05 2.38 3.16
N LEU A 340 12.77 1.24 3.81
CA LEU A 340 13.06 1.00 5.22
C LEU A 340 14.47 0.39 5.36
N PRO A 341 15.45 1.09 5.98
CA PRO A 341 16.81 0.58 6.11
C PRO A 341 16.92 -0.35 7.33
N VAL A 342 16.59 -1.64 7.16
CA VAL A 342 16.68 -2.65 8.23
C VAL A 342 18.15 -2.91 8.62
N PHE A 343 19.03 -3.06 7.62
CA PHE A 343 20.46 -3.33 7.81
C PHE A 343 21.32 -2.18 7.24
N PRO A 344 21.29 -0.98 7.82
CA PRO A 344 21.99 0.18 7.27
C PRO A 344 23.51 0.00 7.24
N ALA A 345 24.07 -0.75 8.20
CA ALA A 345 25.51 -1.00 8.29
C ALA A 345 26.07 -1.67 7.03
N ALA A 346 25.35 -2.64 6.46
CA ALA A 346 25.77 -3.36 5.25
C ALA A 346 26.09 -2.43 4.06
N SER A 347 25.36 -1.31 3.93
CA SER A 347 25.60 -0.32 2.87
C SER A 347 26.86 0.53 3.06
N SER A 348 27.42 0.55 4.28
CA SER A 348 28.54 1.40 4.66
C SER A 348 29.81 0.63 5.01
N THR A 349 29.73 -0.70 5.19
CA THR A 349 30.85 -1.55 5.56
C THR A 349 31.74 -1.84 4.34
N PRO A 350 33.04 -1.49 4.38
CA PRO A 350 33.96 -1.75 3.26
C PRO A 350 34.12 -3.24 2.95
N GLY A 351 34.19 -3.58 1.65
CA GLY A 351 34.43 -4.95 1.20
C GLY A 351 33.18 -5.84 1.15
N ILE A 352 32.01 -5.27 1.44
CA ILE A 352 30.72 -5.94 1.30
C ILE A 352 29.97 -5.29 0.14
N ASP A 353 29.53 -6.10 -0.82
CA ASP A 353 28.50 -5.66 -1.75
C ASP A 353 27.15 -5.74 -1.04
N VAL A 354 26.43 -4.61 -0.97
CA VAL A 354 25.13 -4.55 -0.31
C VAL A 354 24.12 -5.46 -1.00
N ASP A 355 24.24 -5.67 -2.32
CA ASP A 355 23.35 -6.56 -3.04
C ASP A 355 23.61 -8.02 -2.68
N ASP A 356 24.81 -8.40 -2.23
CA ASP A 356 25.09 -9.74 -1.70
C ASP A 356 24.44 -9.98 -0.32
N THR A 357 24.02 -8.93 0.38
CA THR A 357 23.27 -9.03 1.63
C THR A 357 21.75 -9.11 1.41
N ARG A 358 21.28 -8.97 0.17
CA ARG A 358 19.88 -8.87 -0.21
C ARG A 358 19.47 -9.92 -1.23
N THR A 359 18.16 -10.15 -1.30
CA THR A 359 17.55 -10.85 -2.43
C THR A 359 17.39 -9.89 -3.60
N VAL A 360 17.88 -10.27 -4.77
CA VAL A 360 17.95 -9.39 -5.97
C VAL A 360 17.46 -10.12 -7.21
N ALA A 361 16.96 -9.36 -8.20
CA ALA A 361 16.63 -9.92 -9.50
C ALA A 361 17.90 -10.07 -10.36
N MET A 362 17.92 -11.12 -11.17
CA MET A 362 18.96 -11.47 -12.13
C MET A 362 18.28 -11.74 -13.46
N GLN A 363 18.57 -10.96 -14.48
CA GLN A 363 18.02 -11.15 -15.81
C GLN A 363 19.02 -11.90 -16.69
N LEU A 364 18.59 -13.05 -17.23
CA LEU A 364 19.44 -13.99 -17.96
C LEU A 364 18.91 -14.23 -19.39
N GLY A 365 19.82 -14.56 -20.33
CA GLY A 365 19.49 -14.91 -21.71
C GLY A 365 19.55 -13.71 -22.66
N GLY A 366 18.57 -12.82 -22.56
CA GLY A 366 18.43 -11.60 -23.35
C GLY A 366 19.10 -10.36 -22.72
N PRO A 367 18.76 -9.15 -23.21
CA PRO A 367 19.21 -7.89 -22.62
C PRO A 367 18.62 -7.67 -21.23
N THR A 368 19.29 -6.85 -20.41
CA THR A 368 18.69 -6.35 -19.18
C THR A 368 17.66 -5.27 -19.52
N VAL A 369 16.42 -5.47 -19.08
CA VAL A 369 15.29 -4.58 -19.30
C VAL A 369 14.90 -3.91 -18.00
N THR A 370 14.98 -2.58 -17.98
CA THR A 370 14.54 -1.72 -16.87
C THR A 370 13.57 -0.67 -17.39
N ALA A 371 12.84 0.03 -16.52
CA ALA A 371 11.90 1.06 -16.94
C ALA A 371 12.04 2.34 -16.12
N SER A 372 11.58 3.42 -16.72
CA SER A 372 11.32 4.71 -16.04
C SER A 372 10.40 4.58 -14.83
N ARG A 373 9.24 3.92 -15.03
CA ARG A 373 8.20 3.58 -14.04
C ARG A 373 7.45 2.33 -14.51
N TYR A 374 6.57 1.80 -13.68
CA TYR A 374 5.62 0.72 -14.00
C TYR A 374 4.32 0.92 -13.23
N GLY A 375 3.24 0.29 -13.70
CA GLY A 375 1.91 0.34 -13.11
C GLY A 375 1.34 1.75 -13.05
N ASN A 376 1.09 2.24 -11.83
CA ASN A 376 0.34 3.47 -11.59
C ASN A 376 1.02 4.37 -10.52
N PRO A 377 0.65 5.65 -10.38
CA PRO A 377 1.33 6.58 -9.46
C PRO A 377 0.92 6.46 -7.98
N VAL A 378 0.01 5.55 -7.62
CA VAL A 378 -0.57 5.44 -6.26
C VAL A 378 -0.12 4.17 -5.56
N THR A 379 -0.04 3.05 -6.27
CA THR A 379 0.32 1.72 -5.72
C THR A 379 1.40 1.05 -6.54
N TYR A 380 2.11 0.10 -5.94
CA TYR A 380 3.00 -0.78 -6.68
C TYR A 380 2.23 -1.98 -7.22
N ALA A 381 2.32 -2.17 -8.53
CA ALA A 381 1.76 -3.31 -9.26
C ALA A 381 2.91 -4.18 -9.77
N LEU A 382 3.19 -5.28 -9.06
CA LEU A 382 4.32 -6.15 -9.36
C LEU A 382 4.14 -6.91 -10.69
N ASP A 383 2.91 -7.01 -11.15
CA ASP A 383 2.49 -7.71 -12.37
C ASP A 383 2.85 -6.90 -13.63
N ASP A 384 3.12 -5.60 -13.48
CA ASP A 384 3.43 -4.66 -14.56
C ASP A 384 4.94 -4.49 -14.82
N ARG A 385 5.77 -5.43 -14.33
CA ARG A 385 7.22 -5.25 -14.28
C ARG A 385 7.88 -5.17 -15.66
N PRO A 386 9.04 -4.47 -15.79
CA PRO A 386 9.66 -4.20 -17.08
C PRO A 386 10.06 -5.44 -17.90
N VAL A 387 10.47 -6.52 -17.23
CA VAL A 387 10.93 -7.74 -17.92
C VAL A 387 9.80 -8.44 -18.69
N HIS A 388 8.54 -8.21 -18.33
CA HIS A 388 7.37 -8.73 -19.03
C HIS A 388 7.22 -8.16 -20.45
N ALA A 389 8.00 -7.14 -20.84
CA ALA A 389 8.07 -6.72 -22.24
C ALA A 389 9.07 -7.54 -23.08
N ALA A 390 9.78 -8.50 -22.49
CA ALA A 390 10.85 -9.24 -23.17
C ALA A 390 10.98 -10.70 -22.72
N ASP A 391 10.00 -11.24 -21.98
CA ASP A 391 10.02 -12.61 -21.46
C ASP A 391 9.45 -13.64 -22.45
N ALA A 392 8.96 -13.17 -23.62
CA ALA A 392 8.28 -13.95 -24.64
C ALA A 392 6.98 -14.63 -24.16
N ASP A 393 6.29 -14.04 -23.18
CA ASP A 393 4.97 -14.46 -22.73
C ASP A 393 3.92 -13.37 -23.01
N LEU A 394 2.99 -13.64 -23.92
CA LEU A 394 1.94 -12.66 -24.26
C LEU A 394 0.84 -12.52 -23.19
N SER A 395 0.89 -13.33 -22.13
CA SER A 395 -0.01 -13.21 -20.98
C SER A 395 0.50 -12.22 -19.92
N THR A 396 1.78 -11.87 -19.98
CA THR A 396 2.37 -10.84 -19.13
C THR A 396 2.57 -9.55 -19.94
N ALA A 397 2.70 -8.42 -19.26
CA ALA A 397 3.08 -7.17 -19.91
C ALA A 397 3.79 -6.22 -18.94
N TRP A 398 4.72 -5.42 -19.47
CA TRP A 398 5.05 -4.16 -18.81
C TRP A 398 3.94 -3.17 -19.13
N THR A 399 3.36 -2.57 -18.10
CA THR A 399 2.43 -1.46 -18.26
C THR A 399 2.82 -0.29 -17.38
N VAL A 400 2.42 0.92 -17.78
CA VAL A 400 2.74 2.16 -17.07
C VAL A 400 1.64 3.20 -17.25
N ALA A 401 1.63 4.16 -16.32
CA ALA A 401 0.84 5.37 -16.36
C ALA A 401 -0.67 5.14 -16.36
N ALA A 402 -1.18 4.08 -15.69
CA ALA A 402 -2.62 3.96 -15.43
C ALA A 402 -3.13 5.27 -14.81
N PHE A 403 -4.21 5.84 -15.37
CA PHE A 403 -4.77 7.14 -14.96
C PHE A 403 -3.72 8.27 -14.76
N ALA A 404 -2.64 8.24 -15.54
CA ALA A 404 -1.57 9.24 -15.55
C ALA A 404 -1.09 9.53 -16.98
N GLU A 405 -0.24 10.55 -17.16
CA GLU A 405 0.42 10.83 -18.45
C GLU A 405 1.44 9.75 -18.76
N GLY A 406 1.34 9.13 -19.95
CA GLY A 406 2.25 8.07 -20.40
C GLY A 406 3.37 8.56 -21.32
N ARG A 407 3.21 9.75 -21.94
CA ARG A 407 4.25 10.29 -22.83
C ARG A 407 5.50 10.64 -22.05
N GLY A 408 6.63 10.16 -22.55
CA GLY A 408 7.93 10.29 -21.92
C GLY A 408 8.28 9.15 -20.98
N GLU A 409 7.36 8.24 -20.64
CA GLU A 409 7.72 6.95 -20.04
C GLU A 409 8.48 6.09 -21.07
N PHE A 410 9.38 5.25 -20.58
CA PHE A 410 10.29 4.47 -21.42
C PHE A 410 10.76 3.17 -20.77
N LEU A 411 11.08 2.19 -21.63
CA LEU A 411 11.87 1.00 -21.33
C LEU A 411 13.33 1.24 -21.74
N ARG A 412 14.27 0.70 -20.97
CA ARG A 412 15.71 0.69 -21.26
C ARG A 412 16.16 -0.75 -21.45
N TYR A 413 16.70 -1.04 -22.62
CA TYR A 413 17.34 -2.31 -22.98
C TYR A 413 18.86 -2.12 -22.94
N ASP A 414 19.54 -2.84 -22.04
CA ASP A 414 20.99 -2.89 -21.94
C ASP A 414 21.50 -4.25 -22.40
N PHE A 415 22.22 -4.26 -23.53
CA PHE A 415 22.83 -5.47 -24.11
C PHE A 415 24.23 -5.75 -23.55
N GLY A 416 24.78 -4.87 -22.72
CA GLY A 416 26.15 -4.91 -22.18
C GLY A 416 27.26 -4.72 -23.23
N THR A 417 26.95 -4.91 -24.52
CA THR A 417 27.85 -4.74 -25.65
C THR A 417 27.12 -4.06 -26.81
N PRO A 418 27.82 -3.30 -27.67
CA PRO A 418 27.18 -2.66 -28.82
C PRO A 418 26.56 -3.68 -29.78
N VAL A 419 25.26 -3.51 -30.07
CA VAL A 419 24.51 -4.26 -31.07
C VAL A 419 23.92 -3.30 -32.09
N THR A 420 23.66 -3.79 -33.31
CA THR A 420 22.96 -3.03 -34.35
C THR A 420 21.56 -3.58 -34.50
N ILE A 421 20.55 -2.72 -34.36
CA ILE A 421 19.14 -3.05 -34.58
C ILE A 421 18.61 -2.28 -35.78
N GLU A 422 17.77 -2.91 -36.58
CA GLU A 422 17.13 -2.31 -37.77
C GLU A 422 15.61 -2.56 -37.81
N SER A 423 15.08 -3.22 -36.79
CA SER A 423 13.64 -3.43 -36.61
C SER A 423 13.27 -3.59 -35.14
N LEU A 424 12.01 -3.36 -34.84
CA LEU A 424 11.36 -3.76 -33.60
C LEU A 424 10.12 -4.59 -33.91
N ARG A 425 9.74 -5.49 -32.99
CA ARG A 425 8.43 -6.16 -32.97
C ARG A 425 7.72 -5.77 -31.69
N ALA A 426 6.52 -5.22 -31.80
CA ALA A 426 5.70 -4.78 -30.67
C ALA A 426 4.36 -5.54 -30.62
N VAL A 427 4.01 -5.99 -29.42
CA VAL A 427 2.69 -6.46 -29.01
C VAL A 427 2.33 -5.65 -27.76
N GLN A 428 1.24 -4.88 -27.82
CA GLN A 428 0.66 -4.19 -26.66
C GLN A 428 -0.18 -5.18 -25.83
N PRO A 429 -0.50 -4.88 -24.55
CA PRO A 429 -1.31 -5.76 -23.70
C PRO A 429 -2.58 -6.24 -24.40
N LEU A 430 -2.84 -7.55 -24.36
CA LEU A 430 -3.98 -8.19 -25.04
C LEU A 430 -5.25 -8.18 -24.17
N VAL A 431 -5.52 -7.03 -23.57
CA VAL A 431 -6.68 -6.75 -22.71
C VAL A 431 -7.52 -5.65 -23.31
N GLU A 432 -8.78 -5.52 -22.90
CA GLU A 432 -9.60 -4.39 -23.34
C GLU A 432 -9.02 -3.09 -22.78
N ALA A 433 -8.56 -2.22 -23.68
CA ALA A 433 -7.94 -0.95 -23.34
C ALA A 433 -8.63 0.20 -24.09
N ASN A 434 -8.79 1.33 -23.41
CA ASN A 434 -9.34 2.56 -23.99
C ASN A 434 -8.28 3.58 -24.38
N ARG A 435 -7.00 3.16 -24.37
CA ARG A 435 -5.83 3.98 -24.68
C ARG A 435 -4.66 3.10 -25.15
N HIS A 436 -4.00 3.51 -26.23
CA HIS A 436 -2.92 2.75 -26.85
C HIS A 436 -1.74 3.63 -27.26
N ILE A 437 -0.56 3.02 -27.36
CA ILE A 437 0.65 3.65 -27.89
C ILE A 437 0.55 3.74 -29.41
N THR A 438 0.79 4.93 -29.96
CA THR A 438 0.78 5.19 -31.41
C THR A 438 2.16 5.53 -31.97
N GLU A 439 3.09 6.00 -31.14
CA GLU A 439 4.45 6.34 -31.57
C GLU A 439 5.46 6.11 -30.43
N VAL A 440 6.62 5.55 -30.79
CA VAL A 440 7.79 5.46 -29.92
C VAL A 440 9.04 6.07 -30.55
N GLU A 441 9.93 6.62 -29.74
CA GLU A 441 11.26 7.06 -30.12
C GLU A 441 12.33 6.17 -29.48
N ILE A 442 13.12 5.48 -30.31
CA ILE A 442 14.28 4.69 -29.94
C ILE A 442 15.49 5.61 -29.85
N ARG A 443 16.20 5.63 -28.72
CA ARG A 443 17.43 6.44 -28.51
C ARG A 443 18.61 5.55 -28.18
N ALA A 444 19.72 5.71 -28.90
CA ALA A 444 21.00 5.06 -28.59
C ALA A 444 22.17 5.92 -29.09
N ASP A 445 23.24 6.03 -28.30
CA ASP A 445 24.48 6.76 -28.64
C ASP A 445 24.28 8.19 -29.22
N GLY A 446 23.23 8.88 -28.78
CA GLY A 446 22.87 10.23 -29.24
C GLY A 446 22.08 10.28 -30.55
N GLU A 447 21.91 9.14 -31.22
CA GLU A 447 21.03 8.96 -32.36
C GLU A 447 19.60 8.59 -31.92
N ARG A 448 18.64 8.86 -32.81
CA ARG A 448 17.21 8.63 -32.55
C ARG A 448 16.52 8.03 -33.77
N ARG A 449 15.51 7.19 -33.55
CA ARG A 449 14.60 6.67 -34.58
C ARG A 449 13.17 6.76 -34.06
N THR A 450 12.28 7.35 -34.84
CA THR A 450 10.85 7.37 -34.53
C THR A 450 10.17 6.22 -35.25
N VAL A 451 9.29 5.52 -34.55
CA VAL A 451 8.54 4.37 -35.05
C VAL A 451 7.06 4.57 -34.74
N ASP A 452 6.25 4.60 -35.81
CA ASP A 452 4.79 4.60 -35.70
C ASP A 452 4.28 3.17 -35.45
N LEU A 453 3.34 3.03 -34.52
CA LEU A 453 2.60 1.80 -34.25
C LEU A 453 1.15 1.95 -34.68
N THR A 454 0.58 0.87 -35.19
CA THR A 454 -0.80 0.77 -35.66
C THR A 454 -1.60 -0.22 -34.82
N SER A 455 -2.88 -0.37 -35.14
CA SER A 455 -3.75 -1.35 -34.51
C SER A 455 -3.31 -2.82 -34.70
N ARG A 456 -2.29 -3.09 -35.53
CA ARG A 456 -1.66 -4.41 -35.64
C ARG A 456 -0.90 -4.80 -34.38
N SER A 457 -0.34 -3.82 -33.67
CA SER A 457 0.33 -4.06 -32.39
C SER A 457 -0.61 -4.50 -31.27
N TRP A 458 -1.93 -4.41 -31.46
CA TRP A 458 -2.94 -4.85 -30.48
C TRP A 458 -3.37 -6.31 -30.66
N LEU A 459 -2.76 -7.01 -31.62
CA LEU A 459 -3.06 -8.40 -31.96
C LEU A 459 -1.90 -9.30 -31.49
N PRO A 460 -2.16 -10.59 -31.21
CA PRO A 460 -1.12 -11.54 -30.79
C PRO A 460 0.06 -11.67 -31.77
N ASP A 461 -0.21 -11.53 -33.08
CA ASP A 461 0.83 -11.57 -34.11
C ASP A 461 1.78 -10.36 -34.04
N GLY A 462 1.34 -9.26 -33.42
CA GLY A 462 2.09 -8.03 -33.24
C GLY A 462 2.35 -7.25 -34.52
N GLU A 463 3.18 -6.22 -34.38
CA GLU A 463 3.63 -5.38 -35.49
C GLU A 463 5.15 -5.31 -35.53
N THR A 464 5.72 -5.69 -36.67
CA THR A 464 7.16 -5.51 -36.94
C THR A 464 7.37 -4.28 -37.80
N VAL A 465 8.18 -3.34 -37.32
CA VAL A 465 8.52 -2.11 -38.04
C VAL A 465 10.03 -2.04 -38.26
N ALA A 466 10.43 -1.84 -39.51
CA ALA A 466 11.83 -1.64 -39.89
C ALA A 466 12.18 -0.14 -39.94
N PHE A 467 13.41 0.19 -39.58
CA PHE A 467 13.93 1.56 -39.56
C PHE A 467 15.41 1.59 -39.96
N GLU A 468 15.98 2.77 -40.18
CA GLU A 468 17.41 2.89 -40.50
C GLU A 468 18.27 2.32 -39.35
N PRO A 469 19.26 1.45 -39.63
CA PRO A 469 20.04 0.78 -38.60
C PRO A 469 20.56 1.72 -37.52
N LEU A 470 20.47 1.29 -36.27
CA LEU A 470 20.90 2.02 -35.08
C LEU A 470 21.84 1.12 -34.27
N THR A 471 23.04 1.62 -33.96
CA THR A 471 24.03 0.87 -33.16
C THR A 471 24.17 1.50 -31.78
N GLY A 472 24.20 0.67 -30.75
CA GLY A 472 24.45 1.10 -29.38
C GLY A 472 24.48 -0.09 -28.42
N ALA A 473 24.97 0.12 -27.21
CA ALA A 473 24.89 -0.90 -26.14
C ALA A 473 23.60 -0.78 -25.31
N VAL A 474 23.07 0.44 -25.20
CA VAL A 474 21.88 0.77 -24.41
C VAL A 474 20.89 1.49 -25.31
N PHE A 475 19.64 1.05 -25.28
CA PHE A 475 18.53 1.62 -26.06
C PHE A 475 17.40 2.05 -25.12
N ASP A 476 17.01 3.32 -25.18
CA ASP A 476 15.78 3.80 -24.53
C ASP A 476 14.64 3.82 -25.54
N ILE A 477 13.54 3.15 -25.25
CA ILE A 477 12.33 3.11 -26.07
C ILE A 477 11.28 3.99 -25.40
N VAL A 478 11.14 5.22 -25.89
CA VAL A 478 10.35 6.27 -25.24
C VAL A 478 8.97 6.38 -25.91
N ILE A 479 7.91 6.33 -25.12
CA ILE A 479 6.54 6.60 -25.58
C ILE A 479 6.45 8.10 -25.94
N THR A 480 6.21 8.42 -27.21
CA THR A 480 6.11 9.82 -27.67
C THR A 480 4.68 10.22 -28.02
N ASP A 481 3.85 9.26 -28.43
CA ASP A 481 2.43 9.53 -28.71
C ASP A 481 1.48 8.40 -28.29
N LEU A 482 0.24 8.81 -28.02
CA LEU A 482 -0.89 7.97 -27.63
C LEU A 482 -2.12 8.35 -28.48
N ASP A 483 -3.06 7.43 -28.65
CA ASP A 483 -4.34 7.66 -29.34
C ASP A 483 -5.31 8.61 -28.62
N VAL A 484 -4.96 9.04 -27.40
CA VAL A 484 -5.65 10.08 -26.62
C VAL A 484 -4.83 11.38 -26.54
N PRO A 485 -5.47 12.57 -26.58
CA PRO A 485 -4.76 13.84 -26.42
C PRO A 485 -4.21 14.01 -25.00
N VAL A 486 -3.28 14.96 -24.82
CA VAL A 486 -2.83 15.37 -23.48
C VAL A 486 -4.00 16.00 -22.72
N LEU A 487 -4.25 15.51 -21.50
CA LEU A 487 -5.34 15.98 -20.64
C LEU A 487 -4.81 16.83 -19.47
N SER A 488 -5.63 17.77 -18.98
CA SER A 488 -5.31 18.55 -17.77
C SER A 488 -5.30 17.70 -16.51
N THR A 489 -6.18 16.68 -16.47
CA THR A 489 -6.24 15.64 -15.47
C THR A 489 -6.52 14.31 -16.14
N TYR A 490 -5.90 13.25 -15.64
CA TYR A 490 -6.16 11.88 -16.08
C TYR A 490 -7.13 11.25 -15.06
N PRO A 491 -8.44 11.20 -15.36
CA PRO A 491 -9.42 10.65 -14.43
C PRO A 491 -9.22 9.14 -14.25
N GLY A 492 -9.76 8.60 -13.15
CA GLY A 492 -9.89 7.16 -12.97
C GLY A 492 -10.64 6.54 -14.15
N GLY A 493 -10.18 5.37 -14.62
CA GLY A 493 -10.74 4.63 -15.75
C GLY A 493 -9.95 4.70 -17.06
N LEU A 494 -8.86 5.48 -17.17
CA LEU A 494 -7.94 5.39 -18.32
C LEU A 494 -6.96 4.21 -18.14
N SER A 495 -6.96 3.29 -19.11
CA SER A 495 -6.12 2.09 -19.12
C SER A 495 -4.63 2.43 -19.10
N ALA A 496 -3.82 1.64 -18.40
CA ALA A 496 -2.36 1.68 -18.55
C ALA A 496 -1.94 1.41 -20.00
N VAL A 497 -0.72 1.84 -20.36
CA VAL A 497 -0.13 1.59 -21.70
C VAL A 497 1.19 0.86 -21.54
N GLY A 498 1.60 0.08 -22.53
CA GLY A 498 2.87 -0.64 -22.49
C GLY A 498 2.99 -1.74 -23.54
N PHE A 499 3.74 -2.79 -23.21
CA PHE A 499 4.05 -3.88 -24.14
C PHE A 499 3.95 -5.24 -23.44
N ALA A 500 3.18 -6.16 -24.02
CA ALA A 500 3.22 -7.59 -23.71
C ALA A 500 4.47 -8.25 -24.33
N GLU A 501 4.95 -7.74 -25.46
CA GLU A 501 6.24 -8.15 -26.02
C GLU A 501 6.81 -7.01 -26.86
N LEU A 502 8.07 -6.68 -26.63
CA LEU A 502 8.84 -5.69 -27.36
C LEU A 502 10.25 -6.24 -27.64
N THR A 503 10.40 -6.81 -28.83
CA THR A 503 11.66 -7.39 -29.29
C THR A 503 12.44 -6.37 -30.11
N LEU A 504 13.74 -6.20 -29.85
CA LEU A 504 14.63 -5.31 -30.61
C LEU A 504 15.57 -6.16 -31.49
N GLY A 505 15.35 -6.16 -32.81
CA GLY A 505 16.10 -7.02 -33.74
C GLY A 505 15.91 -8.51 -33.44
N GLU A 506 17.01 -9.27 -33.42
CA GLU A 506 17.04 -10.71 -33.08
C GLU A 506 17.35 -10.96 -31.59
N SER A 507 16.96 -10.05 -30.68
CA SER A 507 17.16 -10.25 -29.25
C SER A 507 16.40 -11.49 -28.76
N GLY A 508 17.11 -12.41 -28.09
CA GLY A 508 16.47 -13.53 -27.39
C GLY A 508 15.69 -13.06 -26.15
N PRO A 509 14.80 -13.93 -25.60
CA PRO A 509 14.01 -13.58 -24.44
C PRO A 509 14.86 -13.41 -23.18
N THR A 510 14.40 -12.54 -22.30
CA THR A 510 14.99 -12.30 -20.99
C THR A 510 14.18 -13.02 -19.93
N THR A 511 14.83 -13.88 -19.16
CA THR A 511 14.21 -14.55 -18.02
C THR A 511 14.71 -13.94 -16.72
N GLU A 512 13.79 -13.50 -15.87
CA GLU A 512 14.11 -13.03 -14.53
C GLU A 512 14.18 -14.19 -13.53
N TRP A 513 15.26 -14.19 -12.74
CA TRP A 513 15.53 -15.11 -11.64
C TRP A 513 15.77 -14.32 -10.37
N ILE A 514 15.27 -14.78 -9.23
CA ILE A 514 15.44 -14.10 -7.95
C ILE A 514 16.54 -14.82 -7.15
N ARG A 515 17.66 -14.15 -6.89
CA ARG A 515 18.80 -14.71 -6.17
C ARG A 515 18.71 -14.33 -4.69
N THR A 516 18.75 -15.33 -3.80
CA THR A 516 18.80 -15.10 -2.33
C THR A 516 20.09 -14.39 -1.91
N PRO A 517 20.19 -13.87 -0.68
CA PRO A 517 21.43 -13.27 -0.19
C PRO A 517 22.56 -14.32 -0.15
N ARG A 518 23.79 -13.87 -0.39
CA ARG A 518 24.98 -14.74 -0.47
C ARG A 518 26.10 -14.36 0.49
N ALA A 519 26.11 -13.14 1.02
CA ALA A 519 27.23 -12.61 1.77
C ALA A 519 27.63 -13.43 3.01
N LEU A 520 26.66 -13.90 3.81
CA LEU A 520 26.96 -14.77 4.96
C LEU A 520 27.43 -16.16 4.49
N VAL A 521 26.75 -16.71 3.49
CA VAL A 521 27.02 -18.03 2.93
C VAL A 521 28.45 -18.11 2.39
N ASP A 522 28.87 -17.10 1.62
CA ASP A 522 30.23 -16.99 1.08
C ASP A 522 31.28 -16.77 2.18
N ARG A 523 30.92 -16.17 3.32
CA ARG A 523 31.83 -15.98 4.46
C ARG A 523 32.03 -17.23 5.31
N LEU A 524 30.99 -18.04 5.46
CA LEU A 524 31.09 -19.33 6.15
C LEU A 524 31.81 -20.35 5.26
N ASP A 525 31.61 -20.30 3.94
CA ASP A 525 32.29 -21.14 2.96
C ASP A 525 32.20 -22.64 3.38
N ASP A 526 33.34 -23.29 3.62
CA ASP A 526 33.42 -24.67 4.09
C ASP A 526 32.78 -24.90 5.48
N GLU A 527 32.78 -23.88 6.37
CA GLU A 527 32.20 -23.97 7.71
C GLU A 527 30.68 -24.14 7.65
N LEU A 528 30.04 -23.71 6.56
CA LEU A 528 28.61 -23.87 6.36
C LEU A 528 28.19 -25.33 6.52
N ASP A 529 29.00 -26.30 6.10
CA ASP A 529 28.64 -27.72 6.17
C ASP A 529 28.49 -28.26 7.59
N THR A 530 29.04 -27.57 8.60
CA THR A 530 28.89 -27.93 10.01
C THR A 530 27.54 -27.52 10.60
N HIS A 531 26.81 -26.62 9.91
CA HIS A 531 25.55 -26.05 10.36
C HIS A 531 24.33 -26.75 9.74
N GLY A 532 23.23 -26.79 10.49
CA GLY A 532 21.93 -27.15 9.96
C GLY A 532 21.51 -26.09 8.93
N LEU A 533 20.98 -26.52 7.79
CA LEU A 533 20.60 -25.61 6.71
C LEU A 533 19.18 -25.89 6.24
N THR A 534 18.34 -24.87 6.33
CA THR A 534 17.01 -24.85 5.72
C THR A 534 16.96 -23.72 4.69
N VAL A 535 16.40 -23.99 3.51
CA VAL A 535 16.07 -22.96 2.52
C VAL A 535 14.54 -22.86 2.44
N VAL A 536 14.00 -21.68 2.66
CA VAL A 536 12.56 -21.38 2.56
C VAL A 536 12.36 -20.40 1.43
N LEU A 537 11.61 -20.78 0.40
CA LEU A 537 11.33 -19.97 -0.77
C LEU A 537 9.83 -19.77 -0.88
N THR A 538 9.39 -18.52 -0.93
CA THR A 538 7.97 -18.18 -1.04
C THR A 538 7.70 -17.40 -2.33
N ARG A 539 6.61 -17.77 -3.02
CA ARG A 539 6.11 -17.08 -4.21
C ARG A 539 5.39 -15.80 -3.82
N GLU A 540 5.67 -14.68 -4.50
CA GLU A 540 4.85 -13.47 -4.37
C GLU A 540 3.50 -13.71 -5.06
N ARG A 541 2.41 -13.61 -4.30
CA ARG A 541 1.03 -13.83 -4.77
C ARG A 541 0.07 -12.78 -4.23
N SER A 542 -1.03 -12.58 -4.93
CA SER A 542 -2.18 -11.75 -4.55
C SER A 542 -3.40 -12.64 -4.28
N ASN A 543 -4.43 -12.09 -3.65
CA ASN A 543 -5.75 -12.73 -3.63
C ASN A 543 -6.32 -12.72 -5.07
N PRO A 544 -6.62 -13.89 -5.67
CA PRO A 544 -7.12 -13.97 -7.04
C PRO A 544 -8.53 -13.38 -7.23
N GLN A 545 -9.21 -12.98 -6.15
CA GLN A 545 -10.49 -12.29 -6.19
C GLN A 545 -10.35 -10.77 -6.28
N GLU A 546 -9.13 -10.22 -6.30
CA GLU A 546 -8.89 -8.78 -6.42
C GLU A 546 -8.93 -8.35 -7.90
N PRO A 547 -9.92 -7.55 -8.34
CA PRO A 547 -10.19 -7.31 -9.76
C PRO A 547 -9.13 -6.45 -10.47
N VAL A 548 -8.19 -5.86 -9.74
CA VAL A 548 -7.12 -4.99 -10.27
C VAL A 548 -5.72 -5.56 -10.06
N ARG A 549 -5.61 -6.83 -9.64
CA ARG A 549 -4.34 -7.50 -9.35
C ARG A 549 -4.30 -8.83 -10.09
N GLY A 550 -3.23 -9.05 -10.85
CA GLY A 550 -2.91 -10.35 -11.41
C GLY A 550 -2.05 -11.17 -10.46
N THR A 551 -1.52 -12.28 -10.97
CA THR A 551 -0.55 -13.14 -10.29
C THR A 551 0.88 -12.59 -10.48
N PRO A 552 1.56 -12.06 -9.43
CA PRO A 552 2.90 -11.47 -9.57
C PRO A 552 4.00 -12.44 -9.99
N GLU A 553 3.89 -13.69 -9.56
CA GLU A 553 4.79 -14.77 -9.96
C GLU A 553 3.92 -15.99 -10.28
N SER A 554 3.81 -16.42 -11.54
CA SER A 554 3.09 -17.66 -11.93
C SER A 554 3.80 -18.95 -11.47
N GLY A 555 5.02 -18.81 -10.97
CA GLY A 555 5.85 -19.82 -10.33
C GLY A 555 7.17 -19.20 -9.90
N MET A 556 7.98 -19.95 -9.16
CA MET A 556 9.25 -19.46 -8.65
C MET A 556 10.40 -19.80 -9.59
N ARG A 557 11.24 -18.81 -9.89
CA ARG A 557 12.59 -19.00 -10.44
C ARG A 557 13.58 -18.40 -9.45
N ARG A 558 14.32 -19.25 -8.74
CA ARG A 558 15.24 -18.86 -7.67
C ARG A 558 16.67 -19.30 -7.95
N ILE A 559 17.63 -18.49 -7.53
CA ILE A 559 19.05 -18.85 -7.47
C ILE A 559 19.46 -18.87 -6.01
N VAL A 560 19.89 -20.03 -5.51
CA VAL A 560 20.33 -20.23 -4.12
C VAL A 560 21.82 -20.57 -4.13
N PRO A 561 22.70 -19.66 -3.70
CA PRO A 561 24.12 -19.93 -3.60
C PRO A 561 24.42 -20.96 -2.50
N LEU A 562 25.16 -22.01 -2.84
CA LEU A 562 25.62 -23.04 -1.91
C LEU A 562 27.12 -23.33 -2.12
N PRO A 563 27.99 -23.21 -1.11
CA PRO A 563 29.42 -23.44 -1.27
C PRO A 563 29.78 -24.93 -1.33
N GLN A 564 28.90 -25.80 -0.82
CA GLN A 564 29.17 -27.23 -0.66
C GLN A 564 27.99 -28.09 -1.12
N ASP A 565 28.30 -29.30 -1.59
CA ASP A 565 27.31 -30.32 -1.96
C ASP A 565 26.47 -30.70 -0.74
N ARG A 566 25.15 -30.79 -0.90
CA ARG A 566 24.22 -31.17 0.17
C ARG A 566 23.12 -32.08 -0.33
N THR A 567 22.54 -32.84 0.59
CA THR A 567 21.32 -33.62 0.35
C THR A 567 20.18 -33.00 1.15
N PHE A 568 19.06 -32.76 0.48
CA PHE A 568 17.90 -32.10 1.06
C PHE A 568 16.69 -33.03 1.09
N SER A 569 15.91 -32.96 2.16
CA SER A 569 14.48 -33.26 2.07
C SER A 569 13.76 -32.03 1.52
N VAL A 570 12.73 -32.24 0.70
CA VAL A 570 11.97 -31.14 0.09
C VAL A 570 10.50 -31.30 0.48
N SER A 571 9.90 -30.23 1.00
CA SER A 571 8.48 -30.13 1.28
C SER A 571 7.97 -28.76 0.87
N GLY A 572 6.67 -28.52 0.96
CA GLY A 572 6.10 -27.23 0.62
C GLY A 572 4.58 -27.22 0.61
N THR A 573 4.03 -26.13 0.11
CA THR A 573 2.58 -25.95 -0.05
C THR A 573 2.24 -25.59 -1.49
N VAL A 574 1.13 -26.12 -1.99
CA VAL A 574 0.58 -25.82 -3.32
C VAL A 574 -0.87 -25.43 -3.21
N ARG A 575 -1.39 -24.63 -4.13
CA ARG A 575 -2.82 -24.35 -4.27
C ARG A 575 -3.29 -24.66 -5.68
N LEU A 576 -4.61 -24.76 -5.86
CA LEU A 576 -5.20 -24.73 -7.19
C LEU A 576 -4.80 -23.44 -7.89
N ASP A 577 -4.42 -23.55 -9.16
CA ASP A 577 -4.00 -22.41 -9.95
C ASP A 577 -5.24 -21.60 -10.39
N PRO A 578 -5.40 -20.33 -9.94
CA PRO A 578 -6.56 -19.51 -10.29
C PRO A 578 -6.64 -19.14 -11.77
N ASP A 579 -5.51 -19.19 -12.48
CA ASP A 579 -5.42 -18.80 -13.89
C ASP A 579 -5.73 -20.00 -14.82
N VAL A 580 -5.92 -21.19 -14.26
CA VAL A 580 -6.27 -22.41 -14.99
C VAL A 580 -7.79 -22.54 -15.16
N ARG A 581 -8.23 -23.03 -16.32
CA ARG A 581 -9.65 -23.18 -16.65
C ARG A 581 -10.35 -24.18 -15.72
N SER A 582 -11.59 -23.87 -15.33
CA SER A 582 -12.36 -24.65 -14.36
C SER A 582 -12.52 -26.12 -14.74
N GLU A 583 -12.65 -26.45 -16.03
CA GLU A 583 -12.76 -27.85 -16.46
C GLU A 583 -11.50 -28.68 -16.17
N GLN A 584 -10.33 -28.04 -16.10
CA GLN A 584 -9.07 -28.71 -15.74
C GLN A 584 -9.01 -28.93 -14.23
N LEU A 585 -9.54 -28.00 -13.42
CA LEU A 585 -9.67 -28.14 -11.98
C LEU A 585 -10.65 -29.26 -11.61
N ASP A 586 -11.82 -29.30 -12.26
CA ASP A 586 -12.81 -30.38 -12.05
C ASP A 586 -12.23 -31.76 -12.39
N ALA A 587 -11.47 -31.86 -13.49
CA ALA A 587 -10.82 -33.10 -13.87
C ALA A 587 -9.74 -33.51 -12.86
N PHE A 588 -8.96 -32.56 -12.33
CA PHE A 588 -7.94 -32.82 -11.32
C PHE A 588 -8.54 -33.30 -9.99
N LEU A 589 -9.69 -32.74 -9.60
CA LEU A 589 -10.43 -33.13 -8.40
C LEU A 589 -11.31 -34.38 -8.60
N GLY A 590 -11.27 -35.00 -9.79
CA GLY A 590 -12.04 -36.21 -10.09
C GLY A 590 -13.55 -36.00 -10.21
N ARG A 591 -14.03 -34.75 -10.34
CA ARG A 591 -15.45 -34.41 -10.50
C ARG A 591 -16.01 -34.80 -11.88
N THR A 592 -15.12 -34.96 -12.88
CA THR A 592 -15.44 -35.38 -14.25
C THR A 592 -14.42 -36.40 -14.81
N ASP A 593 -14.86 -37.26 -15.73
CA ASP A 593 -14.06 -38.30 -16.41
C ASP A 593 -13.67 -37.94 -17.86
N ALA A 594 -13.50 -36.65 -18.19
CA ALA A 594 -13.24 -36.08 -19.53
C ALA A 594 -14.35 -36.35 -20.59
N ALA A 595 -15.29 -37.25 -20.31
CA ALA A 595 -16.47 -37.47 -21.13
C ALA A 595 -17.41 -36.28 -21.02
N LEU A 596 -17.60 -35.73 -19.80
CA LEU A 596 -18.39 -34.53 -19.53
C LEU A 596 -17.49 -33.32 -19.31
N VAL A 597 -17.70 -32.23 -20.05
CA VAL A 597 -16.96 -30.98 -19.88
C VAL A 597 -17.96 -29.84 -19.78
N VAL A 598 -17.79 -29.02 -18.75
CA VAL A 598 -18.59 -27.82 -18.53
C VAL A 598 -17.67 -26.61 -18.67
N THR A 599 -18.00 -25.68 -19.56
CA THR A 599 -17.24 -24.45 -19.76
C THR A 599 -18.15 -23.23 -19.74
N SER A 600 -17.59 -22.05 -19.52
CA SER A 600 -18.30 -20.78 -19.65
C SER A 600 -17.44 -19.71 -20.32
N THR A 601 -18.06 -18.59 -20.66
CA THR A 601 -17.35 -17.35 -21.04
C THR A 601 -16.61 -16.74 -19.86
N GLY A 602 -16.94 -17.14 -18.63
CA GLY A 602 -16.36 -16.66 -17.40
C GLY A 602 -17.12 -17.16 -16.17
N SER A 603 -16.51 -17.03 -15.01
CA SER A 603 -17.11 -17.25 -13.69
C SER A 603 -16.60 -16.20 -12.71
N LEU A 604 -17.19 -16.13 -11.52
CA LEU A 604 -16.72 -15.26 -10.45
C LEU A 604 -15.21 -15.47 -10.20
N GLU A 605 -14.44 -14.40 -10.34
CA GLU A 605 -12.98 -14.46 -10.35
C GLU A 605 -12.44 -14.97 -9.01
N GLY A 606 -11.43 -15.84 -9.06
CA GLY A 606 -10.79 -16.42 -7.87
C GLY A 606 -11.65 -17.32 -6.98
N ASN A 607 -12.93 -17.59 -7.32
CA ASN A 607 -13.80 -18.47 -6.53
C ASN A 607 -13.97 -19.85 -7.18
N PHE A 608 -13.24 -20.84 -6.66
CA PHE A 608 -13.26 -22.23 -7.15
C PHE A 608 -14.56 -22.99 -6.84
N LEU A 609 -15.45 -22.44 -6.00
CA LEU A 609 -16.78 -23.00 -5.73
C LEU A 609 -17.85 -22.44 -6.68
N ALA A 610 -17.63 -21.27 -7.26
CA ALA A 610 -18.58 -20.57 -8.13
C ALA A 610 -18.38 -20.84 -9.63
N VAL A 611 -17.73 -21.96 -9.96
CA VAL A 611 -17.41 -22.40 -11.33
C VAL A 611 -18.64 -22.91 -12.08
N PRO A 612 -18.65 -22.93 -13.43
CA PRO A 612 -19.83 -23.33 -14.20
C PRO A 612 -20.27 -24.77 -13.95
N SER A 613 -19.39 -25.64 -13.48
CA SER A 613 -19.74 -27.02 -13.13
C SER A 613 -20.61 -27.11 -11.87
N ALA A 614 -20.60 -26.12 -10.97
CA ALA A 614 -21.42 -26.12 -9.76
C ALA A 614 -22.92 -26.35 -10.04
N MET A 615 -23.44 -25.86 -11.18
CA MET A 615 -24.84 -26.08 -11.56
C MET A 615 -25.23 -27.54 -11.84
N LEU A 616 -24.29 -28.49 -11.87
CA LEU A 616 -24.54 -29.91 -12.14
C LEU A 616 -24.19 -30.82 -10.96
N ASP A 617 -23.88 -30.28 -9.77
CA ASP A 617 -23.46 -31.08 -8.62
C ASP A 617 -24.61 -31.54 -7.70
N GLY A 618 -25.83 -31.03 -7.93
CA GLY A 618 -27.04 -31.47 -7.23
C GLY A 618 -27.16 -30.90 -5.82
N ASP A 619 -26.35 -29.90 -5.47
CA ASP A 619 -26.43 -29.15 -4.22
C ASP A 619 -26.99 -27.74 -4.46
N PRO A 620 -28.24 -27.45 -4.07
CA PRO A 620 -28.87 -26.15 -4.28
C PRO A 620 -28.24 -25.01 -3.46
N THR A 621 -27.25 -25.30 -2.61
CA THR A 621 -26.48 -24.30 -1.86
C THR A 621 -25.19 -23.89 -2.58
N THR A 622 -24.75 -24.64 -3.58
CA THR A 622 -23.70 -24.21 -4.52
C THR A 622 -24.34 -23.48 -5.69
N ARG A 623 -23.55 -22.69 -6.43
CA ARG A 623 -24.04 -21.95 -7.59
C ARG A 623 -22.92 -21.55 -8.52
N PHE A 624 -23.16 -21.67 -9.82
CA PHE A 624 -22.38 -20.98 -10.83
C PHE A 624 -22.71 -19.49 -10.79
N ILE A 625 -21.69 -18.64 -10.66
CA ILE A 625 -21.84 -17.18 -10.70
C ILE A 625 -21.05 -16.65 -11.90
N GLY A 626 -21.67 -15.80 -12.71
CA GLY A 626 -21.03 -15.13 -13.86
C GLY A 626 -19.99 -14.08 -13.45
N ARG A 627 -19.52 -13.28 -14.41
CA ARG A 627 -18.56 -12.19 -14.16
C ARG A 627 -19.24 -10.84 -13.92
N PHE A 628 -18.54 -9.94 -13.24
CA PHE A 628 -18.83 -8.50 -13.19
C PHE A 628 -18.53 -7.85 -14.55
N ASP A 629 -19.38 -8.11 -15.54
CA ASP A 629 -19.25 -7.62 -16.92
C ASP A 629 -20.65 -7.32 -17.49
N ASP A 630 -20.77 -6.99 -18.78
CA ASP A 630 -22.05 -7.06 -19.47
C ASP A 630 -22.61 -8.48 -19.32
N GLN A 631 -23.85 -8.56 -18.87
CA GLN A 631 -24.51 -9.83 -18.63
C GLN A 631 -24.98 -10.45 -19.95
N VAL A 632 -25.26 -9.62 -20.96
CA VAL A 632 -25.63 -10.09 -22.29
C VAL A 632 -24.40 -10.65 -23.00
N GLY A 633 -24.53 -11.86 -23.57
CA GLY A 633 -23.46 -12.58 -24.27
C GLY A 633 -22.66 -13.53 -23.37
N GLN A 634 -22.79 -13.43 -22.04
CA GLN A 634 -22.26 -14.45 -21.15
C GLN A 634 -22.98 -15.78 -21.37
N ALA A 635 -22.23 -16.88 -21.38
CA ALA A 635 -22.75 -18.18 -21.76
C ALA A 635 -22.01 -19.32 -21.08
N TRP A 636 -22.71 -20.45 -20.93
CA TRP A 636 -22.14 -21.71 -20.48
C TRP A 636 -22.48 -22.83 -21.45
N ARG A 637 -21.65 -23.87 -21.45
CA ARG A 637 -21.76 -25.02 -22.34
C ARG A 637 -21.51 -26.29 -21.56
N VAL A 638 -22.41 -27.25 -21.74
CA VAL A 638 -22.24 -28.64 -21.30
C VAL A 638 -22.00 -29.49 -22.54
N ARG A 639 -20.89 -30.23 -22.54
CA ARG A 639 -20.50 -31.14 -23.63
C ARG A 639 -20.28 -32.54 -23.07
N SER A 640 -20.90 -33.54 -23.68
CA SER A 640 -20.68 -34.95 -23.37
C SER A 640 -20.21 -35.72 -24.62
N THR A 641 -19.23 -36.61 -24.46
CA THR A 641 -18.86 -37.57 -25.51
C THR A 641 -19.86 -38.73 -25.62
N THR A 642 -20.68 -38.93 -24.57
CA THR A 642 -21.79 -39.87 -24.58
C THR A 642 -23.08 -39.12 -24.90
N PRO A 643 -23.75 -39.40 -26.03
CA PRO A 643 -24.99 -38.71 -26.38
C PRO A 643 -26.06 -38.87 -25.31
N PHE A 644 -26.81 -37.80 -25.06
CA PHE A 644 -27.92 -37.75 -24.12
C PHE A 644 -29.18 -37.20 -24.78
N ALA A 645 -30.35 -37.65 -24.33
CA ALA A 645 -31.62 -37.09 -24.78
C ALA A 645 -31.95 -35.83 -23.96
N ILE A 646 -32.57 -34.84 -24.59
CA ILE A 646 -33.08 -33.64 -23.95
C ILE A 646 -34.60 -33.70 -23.99
N ASP A 647 -35.24 -33.62 -22.83
CA ASP A 647 -36.69 -33.52 -22.66
C ASP A 647 -37.00 -32.35 -21.71
N GLY A 648 -36.65 -31.15 -22.17
CA GLY A 648 -36.57 -29.94 -21.36
C GLY A 648 -35.19 -29.70 -20.74
N VAL A 649 -34.88 -28.42 -20.51
CA VAL A 649 -33.78 -27.99 -19.65
C VAL A 649 -34.38 -27.20 -18.50
N GLU A 650 -34.16 -27.64 -17.28
CA GLU A 650 -34.61 -26.95 -16.07
C GLU A 650 -33.44 -26.18 -15.48
N LEU A 651 -33.65 -24.90 -15.13
CA LEU A 651 -32.66 -24.04 -14.49
C LEU A 651 -33.23 -23.47 -13.20
N ASP A 652 -32.51 -23.62 -12.11
CA ASP A 652 -32.78 -22.96 -10.84
C ASP A 652 -31.95 -21.67 -10.79
N VAL A 653 -32.59 -20.54 -11.09
CA VAL A 653 -31.95 -19.23 -11.19
C VAL A 653 -32.03 -18.50 -9.85
N VAL A 654 -30.92 -17.95 -9.38
CA VAL A 654 -30.91 -17.12 -8.17
C VAL A 654 -31.30 -15.69 -8.57
N VAL A 655 -32.37 -15.16 -7.97
CA VAL A 655 -32.83 -13.79 -8.15
C VAL A 655 -32.79 -13.06 -6.81
N GLY A 656 -32.27 -11.83 -6.79
CA GLY A 656 -32.10 -11.07 -5.55
C GLY A 656 -31.43 -9.72 -5.77
N PRO A 657 -31.18 -8.97 -4.69
CA PRO A 657 -30.58 -7.64 -4.76
C PRO A 657 -29.08 -7.67 -5.11
N ARG A 658 -28.47 -8.86 -5.21
CA ARG A 658 -27.05 -9.06 -5.52
C ARG A 658 -26.84 -9.78 -6.86
N GLN A 659 -27.89 -9.91 -7.67
CA GLN A 659 -27.83 -10.62 -8.94
C GLN A 659 -28.50 -9.82 -10.04
N SER A 660 -27.88 -9.78 -11.21
CA SER A 660 -28.60 -9.42 -12.44
C SER A 660 -29.43 -10.61 -12.90
N VAL A 661 -30.60 -10.34 -13.48
CA VAL A 661 -31.57 -11.38 -13.80
C VAL A 661 -31.61 -11.62 -15.32
N PRO A 662 -31.26 -12.82 -15.82
CA PRO A 662 -31.47 -13.17 -17.21
C PRO A 662 -32.97 -13.16 -17.55
N THR A 663 -33.38 -12.33 -18.50
CA THR A 663 -34.78 -12.18 -18.93
C THR A 663 -35.08 -12.93 -20.23
N GLU A 664 -34.05 -13.23 -21.03
CA GLU A 664 -34.12 -14.10 -22.19
C GLU A 664 -32.83 -14.93 -22.32
N LEU A 665 -32.97 -16.21 -22.67
CA LEU A 665 -31.86 -17.13 -22.91
C LEU A 665 -31.90 -17.63 -24.36
N LEU A 666 -30.77 -17.57 -25.05
CA LEU A 666 -30.52 -18.22 -26.32
C LEU A 666 -29.96 -19.62 -26.06
N VAL A 667 -30.58 -20.65 -26.62
CA VAL A 667 -30.10 -22.04 -26.48
C VAL A 667 -29.72 -22.63 -27.83
N THR A 668 -28.56 -23.28 -27.83
CA THR A 668 -27.97 -23.96 -28.98
C THR A 668 -27.70 -25.41 -28.62
N VAL A 669 -28.19 -26.34 -29.44
CA VAL A 669 -27.99 -27.79 -29.28
C VAL A 669 -27.19 -28.30 -30.48
N ASP A 670 -26.04 -28.96 -30.22
CA ASP A 670 -25.10 -29.42 -31.25
C ASP A 670 -24.79 -28.34 -32.31
N ASP A 671 -24.50 -27.12 -31.82
CA ASP A 671 -24.20 -25.92 -32.62
C ASP A 671 -25.32 -25.43 -33.55
N VAL A 672 -26.56 -25.90 -33.32
CA VAL A 672 -27.77 -25.40 -33.98
C VAL A 672 -28.66 -24.66 -32.99
N GLU A 673 -29.07 -23.44 -33.35
CA GLU A 673 -29.99 -22.64 -32.52
C GLU A 673 -31.32 -23.40 -32.33
N ALA A 674 -31.62 -23.77 -31.08
CA ALA A 674 -32.87 -24.38 -30.69
C ALA A 674 -33.96 -23.33 -30.46
N GLY A 675 -33.57 -22.12 -30.05
CA GLY A 675 -34.43 -20.95 -29.95
C GLY A 675 -34.01 -19.97 -28.87
N ARG A 676 -34.81 -18.89 -28.75
CA ARG A 676 -34.73 -17.88 -27.69
C ARG A 676 -35.93 -18.01 -26.77
N PHE A 677 -35.68 -18.01 -25.47
CA PHE A 677 -36.69 -18.32 -24.47
C PHE A 677 -36.77 -17.20 -23.44
N PRO A 678 -37.89 -16.46 -23.35
CA PRO A 678 -38.11 -15.52 -22.26
C PRO A 678 -38.24 -16.30 -20.95
N THR A 679 -37.51 -15.88 -19.90
CA THR A 679 -37.47 -16.58 -18.62
C THR A 679 -38.71 -16.28 -17.76
N GLY A 680 -39.33 -15.12 -17.97
CA GLY A 680 -40.42 -14.62 -17.12
C GLY A 680 -39.96 -14.11 -15.75
N LEU A 681 -38.64 -14.10 -15.50
CA LEU A 681 -38.03 -13.63 -14.28
C LEU A 681 -37.98 -12.10 -14.23
N SER A 682 -37.94 -11.55 -13.01
CA SER A 682 -37.75 -10.13 -12.75
C SER A 682 -36.80 -9.93 -11.57
N SER A 683 -36.28 -8.71 -11.41
CA SER A 683 -35.52 -8.34 -10.22
C SER A 683 -36.33 -8.55 -8.94
N SER A 684 -35.61 -8.81 -7.85
CA SER A 684 -36.18 -9.14 -6.54
C SER A 684 -35.41 -8.40 -5.45
N GLU A 685 -36.12 -7.86 -4.46
CA GLU A 685 -35.50 -7.21 -3.28
C GLU A 685 -34.98 -8.23 -2.25
N THR A 686 -35.42 -9.49 -2.35
CA THR A 686 -34.98 -10.61 -1.50
C THR A 686 -34.38 -11.71 -2.34
N GLU A 687 -33.29 -12.31 -1.87
CA GLU A 687 -32.70 -13.48 -2.54
C GLU A 687 -33.63 -14.70 -2.45
N ARG A 688 -33.84 -15.37 -3.58
CA ARG A 688 -34.58 -16.64 -3.69
C ARG A 688 -34.20 -17.35 -5.00
N VAL A 689 -34.50 -18.64 -5.04
CA VAL A 689 -34.32 -19.47 -6.23
C VAL A 689 -35.64 -19.58 -7.00
N GLU A 690 -35.59 -19.38 -8.31
CA GLU A 690 -36.71 -19.57 -9.24
C GLU A 690 -36.38 -20.62 -10.31
N THR A 691 -37.22 -21.63 -10.41
CA THR A 691 -37.09 -22.67 -11.43
C THR A 691 -37.76 -22.24 -12.74
N ILE A 692 -37.02 -22.27 -13.84
CA ILE A 692 -37.54 -22.09 -15.21
C ILE A 692 -37.32 -23.36 -16.02
N VAL A 693 -38.22 -23.62 -16.98
CA VAL A 693 -38.14 -24.77 -17.88
C VAL A 693 -38.07 -24.27 -19.32
N LEU A 694 -36.96 -24.59 -20.00
CA LEU A 694 -36.76 -24.31 -21.42
C LEU A 694 -37.30 -25.50 -22.23
N PRO A 695 -38.37 -25.33 -23.02
CA PRO A 695 -39.08 -26.42 -23.69
C PRO A 695 -38.34 -26.88 -24.96
N ILE A 696 -37.17 -27.48 -24.78
CA ILE A 696 -36.28 -27.97 -25.83
C ILE A 696 -36.29 -29.48 -25.81
N THR A 697 -36.40 -30.11 -26.98
CA THR A 697 -36.39 -31.57 -27.10
C THR A 697 -35.39 -32.03 -28.15
N ALA A 698 -34.58 -33.02 -27.82
CA ALA A 698 -33.67 -33.68 -28.75
C ALA A 698 -33.55 -35.17 -28.38
N GLU A 699 -33.68 -36.08 -29.34
CA GLU A 699 -33.55 -37.52 -29.08
C GLU A 699 -32.10 -37.94 -28.75
N SER A 700 -31.14 -37.16 -29.25
CA SER A 700 -29.71 -37.36 -29.07
C SER A 700 -29.01 -36.03 -29.26
N ALA A 701 -28.30 -35.57 -28.25
CA ALA A 701 -27.45 -34.39 -28.26
C ALA A 701 -26.09 -34.73 -27.63
N THR A 702 -25.06 -34.00 -28.03
CA THR A 702 -23.74 -34.06 -27.39
C THR A 702 -23.37 -32.75 -26.71
N THR A 703 -23.98 -31.64 -27.13
CA THR A 703 -23.67 -30.31 -26.62
C THR A 703 -24.94 -29.49 -26.40
N VAL A 704 -25.02 -28.81 -25.27
CA VAL A 704 -25.98 -27.74 -25.01
C VAL A 704 -25.21 -26.49 -24.58
N ARG A 705 -25.42 -25.38 -25.29
CA ARG A 705 -24.92 -24.05 -24.92
C ARG A 705 -26.12 -23.16 -24.60
N ILE A 706 -26.04 -22.45 -23.49
CA ILE A 706 -27.03 -21.45 -23.06
C ILE A 706 -26.30 -20.11 -22.93
N GLU A 707 -26.88 -19.07 -23.51
CA GLU A 707 -26.34 -17.72 -23.54
C GLU A 707 -27.40 -16.72 -23.08
N VAL A 708 -27.01 -15.76 -22.24
CA VAL A 708 -27.88 -14.67 -21.81
C VAL A 708 -28.05 -13.71 -22.98
N SER A 709 -29.26 -13.64 -23.55
CA SER A 709 -29.54 -12.77 -24.70
C SER A 709 -30.24 -11.46 -24.33
N ALA A 710 -30.81 -11.40 -23.12
CA ALA A 710 -31.31 -10.17 -22.50
C ALA A 710 -31.27 -10.30 -20.97
N SER A 711 -31.00 -9.21 -20.26
CA SER A 711 -30.92 -9.15 -18.80
C SER A 711 -31.66 -7.94 -18.23
N ALA A 712 -32.07 -8.05 -16.99
CA ALA A 712 -32.44 -6.92 -16.14
C ALA A 712 -31.30 -6.73 -15.12
N ASP A 713 -30.46 -5.74 -15.37
CA ASP A 713 -29.22 -5.55 -14.63
C ASP A 713 -29.46 -4.91 -13.27
N THR A 714 -28.86 -5.52 -12.26
CA THR A 714 -28.67 -4.91 -10.93
C THR A 714 -27.29 -4.29 -10.92
N LEU A 715 -27.16 -3.02 -10.56
CA LEU A 715 -25.88 -2.31 -10.60
C LEU A 715 -25.25 -2.19 -9.21
N THR A 716 -23.93 -2.28 -9.15
CA THR A 716 -23.10 -1.92 -8.00
C THR A 716 -22.10 -0.83 -8.40
N ARG A 717 -21.54 -0.14 -7.40
CA ARG A 717 -20.48 0.85 -7.61
C ARG A 717 -19.13 0.15 -7.43
N ASP A 718 -18.31 0.18 -8.47
CA ASP A 718 -16.92 -0.28 -8.41
C ASP A 718 -16.09 0.66 -7.52
N TRP A 719 -15.28 0.09 -6.62
CA TRP A 719 -14.51 0.85 -5.64
C TRP A 719 -13.39 1.67 -6.29
N TYR A 720 -12.75 1.13 -7.34
CA TYR A 720 -11.56 1.73 -7.96
C TYR A 720 -11.90 2.85 -8.95
N SER A 721 -12.85 2.59 -9.84
CA SER A 721 -13.27 3.53 -10.89
C SER A 721 -14.41 4.44 -10.46
N ASN A 722 -15.14 4.08 -9.38
CA ASN A 722 -16.37 4.72 -8.95
C ASN A 722 -17.52 4.64 -9.99
N ALA A 723 -17.35 3.82 -11.04
CA ALA A 723 -18.35 3.57 -12.07
C ALA A 723 -19.41 2.58 -11.58
N PHE A 724 -20.59 2.61 -12.21
CA PHE A 724 -21.58 1.56 -11.99
C PHE A 724 -21.31 0.40 -12.95
N ILE A 725 -21.22 -0.81 -12.39
CA ILE A 725 -21.02 -2.06 -13.11
C ILE A 725 -22.18 -3.02 -12.79
N SER A 726 -22.46 -3.95 -13.71
CA SER A 726 -23.53 -4.93 -13.53
C SER A 726 -23.09 -6.05 -12.57
N MET A 727 -23.94 -6.37 -11.60
CA MET A 727 -23.80 -7.56 -10.76
C MET A 727 -23.92 -8.82 -11.63
N PRO A 728 -23.21 -9.90 -11.32
CA PRO A 728 -23.33 -11.15 -12.07
C PRO A 728 -24.70 -11.82 -11.89
N PHE A 729 -25.11 -12.62 -12.87
CA PHE A 729 -26.17 -13.61 -12.67
C PHE A 729 -25.65 -14.82 -11.86
N ALA A 730 -26.57 -15.61 -11.30
CA ALA A 730 -26.22 -16.88 -10.66
C ALA A 730 -27.23 -17.98 -10.96
N ILE A 731 -26.73 -19.19 -11.24
CA ILE A 731 -27.49 -20.41 -11.49
C ILE A 731 -27.13 -21.42 -10.39
N ALA A 732 -28.11 -21.81 -9.58
CA ALA A 732 -27.93 -22.82 -8.54
C ALA A 732 -27.83 -24.22 -9.16
N GLU A 733 -28.80 -24.59 -10.01
CA GLU A 733 -28.87 -25.93 -10.60
C GLU A 733 -29.31 -25.89 -12.06
N MET A 734 -28.84 -26.87 -12.84
CA MET A 734 -29.25 -27.14 -14.22
C MET A 734 -29.52 -28.63 -14.39
N ARG A 735 -30.76 -28.99 -14.75
CA ARG A 735 -31.14 -30.38 -15.02
C ARG A 735 -31.31 -30.56 -16.53
N VAL A 736 -30.40 -31.34 -17.13
CA VAL A 736 -30.43 -31.67 -18.56
C VAL A 736 -29.95 -33.11 -18.79
N GLY A 737 -30.74 -33.90 -19.52
CA GLY A 737 -30.32 -35.21 -20.04
C GLY A 737 -29.77 -36.23 -19.03
N GLY A 738 -30.10 -36.10 -17.75
CA GLY A 738 -29.57 -36.95 -16.67
C GLY A 738 -28.07 -36.76 -16.42
N LEU A 739 -27.47 -35.66 -16.90
CA LEU A 739 -26.10 -35.30 -16.61
C LEU A 739 -25.97 -34.85 -15.16
N GLY A 740 -24.83 -35.15 -14.56
CA GLY A 740 -24.46 -34.73 -13.20
C GLY A 740 -22.96 -34.92 -12.98
N LEU A 741 -22.43 -34.26 -11.97
CA LEU A 741 -21.02 -34.37 -11.58
C LEU A 741 -20.83 -35.38 -10.45
N ALA A 742 -19.62 -35.94 -10.40
CA ALA A 742 -19.18 -36.66 -9.21
C ALA A 742 -18.80 -35.66 -8.11
N SER A 743 -18.91 -36.09 -6.85
CA SER A 743 -18.27 -35.40 -5.74
C SER A 743 -16.76 -35.35 -5.95
N ALA A 744 -16.10 -34.32 -5.45
CA ALA A 744 -14.65 -34.26 -5.46
C ALA A 744 -14.08 -35.44 -4.65
N GLY A 745 -12.96 -35.99 -5.12
CA GLY A 745 -12.21 -37.01 -4.39
C GLY A 745 -10.92 -36.44 -3.79
N PRO A 746 -10.38 -37.08 -2.75
CA PRO A 746 -9.16 -36.60 -2.08
C PRO A 746 -8.01 -36.45 -3.07
N VAL A 747 -7.24 -35.38 -2.90
CA VAL A 747 -6.09 -35.11 -3.77
C VAL A 747 -4.95 -36.01 -3.34
N ASP A 748 -4.50 -36.87 -4.26
CA ASP A 748 -3.26 -37.64 -4.14
C ASP A 748 -2.69 -37.92 -5.53
N THR A 749 -1.63 -37.20 -5.89
CA THR A 749 -1.02 -37.32 -7.22
C THR A 749 -0.14 -38.56 -7.38
N GLY A 750 0.19 -39.24 -6.27
CA GLY A 750 1.40 -40.06 -6.22
C GLY A 750 2.65 -39.24 -6.59
N CYS A 751 3.75 -39.90 -6.95
CA CYS A 751 4.96 -39.22 -7.39
C CYS A 751 4.83 -38.74 -8.83
N VAL A 752 4.90 -37.43 -9.04
CA VAL A 752 4.89 -36.77 -10.33
C VAL A 752 6.17 -35.95 -10.54
N ASP A 753 6.70 -35.99 -11.76
CA ASP A 753 7.85 -35.20 -12.17
C ASP A 753 7.42 -33.89 -12.83
N GLY A 754 8.33 -32.91 -12.87
CA GLY A 754 8.20 -31.70 -13.68
C GLY A 754 7.60 -30.48 -12.99
N LEU A 755 7.08 -30.64 -11.76
CA LEU A 755 6.59 -29.51 -10.94
C LEU A 755 7.72 -28.71 -10.28
N VAL A 756 8.77 -29.40 -9.84
CA VAL A 756 9.95 -28.79 -9.24
C VAL A 756 11.17 -29.22 -10.04
N ARG A 757 11.99 -28.26 -10.46
CA ARG A 757 13.25 -28.51 -11.16
C ARG A 757 14.40 -27.88 -10.37
N ILE A 758 15.41 -28.67 -10.06
CA ILE A 758 16.66 -28.21 -9.43
C ILE A 758 17.81 -28.46 -10.40
N ASP A 759 18.51 -27.39 -10.80
CA ASP A 759 19.53 -27.38 -11.86
C ASP A 759 19.05 -28.04 -13.16
N GLY A 760 17.78 -27.80 -13.50
CA GLY A 760 17.11 -28.35 -14.68
C GLY A 760 16.72 -29.84 -14.57
N ARG A 761 16.99 -30.50 -13.44
CA ARG A 761 16.55 -31.88 -13.18
C ARG A 761 15.20 -31.88 -12.47
N GLY A 762 14.24 -32.66 -12.96
CA GLY A 762 12.96 -32.84 -12.29
C GLY A 762 13.13 -33.55 -10.95
N VAL A 763 12.50 -33.00 -9.91
CA VAL A 763 12.36 -33.63 -8.60
C VAL A 763 10.98 -34.28 -8.54
N PRO A 764 10.89 -35.62 -8.38
CA PRO A 764 9.61 -36.28 -8.18
C PRO A 764 8.99 -35.83 -6.86
N VAL A 765 7.78 -35.27 -6.92
CA VAL A 765 7.02 -34.80 -5.75
C VAL A 765 5.63 -35.40 -5.73
N ARG A 766 5.04 -35.47 -4.54
CA ARG A 766 3.66 -35.88 -4.31
C ARG A 766 2.89 -34.73 -3.69
N ILE A 767 1.69 -34.48 -4.21
CA ILE A 767 0.73 -33.54 -3.65
C ILE A 767 -0.37 -34.34 -2.96
N SER A 768 -0.73 -33.95 -1.75
CA SER A 768 -1.85 -34.53 -1.02
C SER A 768 -2.62 -33.53 -0.17
N GLY A 769 -3.92 -33.76 -0.01
CA GLY A 769 -4.75 -32.97 0.90
C GLY A 769 -6.24 -33.23 0.71
N ASP A 770 -7.04 -32.51 1.52
CA ASP A 770 -8.50 -32.56 1.49
C ASP A 770 -9.04 -31.82 0.25
N GLU A 771 -9.99 -32.45 -0.42
CA GLU A 771 -10.58 -31.95 -1.66
C GLU A 771 -11.44 -30.71 -1.45
N GLU A 772 -12.12 -30.60 -0.31
CA GLU A 772 -12.96 -29.43 -0.01
C GLU A 772 -12.09 -28.25 0.43
N ALA A 773 -10.98 -28.50 1.13
CA ALA A 773 -9.93 -27.50 1.36
C ALA A 773 -9.38 -26.98 0.03
N ALA A 774 -9.02 -27.88 -0.90
CA ALA A 774 -8.57 -27.48 -2.25
C ALA A 774 -9.60 -26.58 -2.96
N ARG A 775 -10.89 -26.97 -2.90
CA ARG A 775 -11.99 -26.21 -3.51
C ARG A 775 -12.29 -24.87 -2.82
N ARG A 776 -11.93 -24.69 -1.55
CA ARG A 776 -11.93 -23.37 -0.88
C ARG A 776 -10.68 -22.56 -1.20
N GLY A 777 -9.80 -23.08 -2.06
CA GLY A 777 -8.54 -22.45 -2.43
C GLY A 777 -7.47 -22.57 -1.35
N GLU A 778 -7.63 -23.43 -0.34
CA GLU A 778 -6.66 -23.65 0.74
C GLU A 778 -5.42 -24.42 0.25
N ALA A 779 -4.34 -24.35 1.02
CA ALA A 779 -3.08 -25.00 0.69
C ALA A 779 -3.15 -26.53 0.85
N LEU A 780 -2.56 -27.24 -0.11
CA LEU A 780 -2.30 -28.67 -0.10
C LEU A 780 -0.81 -28.93 0.20
N GLU A 781 -0.53 -30.10 0.75
CA GLU A 781 0.83 -30.52 1.10
C GLU A 781 1.59 -30.99 -0.15
N LEU A 782 2.85 -30.58 -0.26
CA LEU A 782 3.81 -31.10 -1.23
C LEU A 782 5.01 -31.71 -0.50
N ILE A 783 5.40 -32.92 -0.91
CA ILE A 783 6.61 -33.60 -0.43
C ILE A 783 7.39 -34.20 -1.60
N ALA A 784 8.72 -34.15 -1.56
CA ALA A 784 9.53 -34.95 -2.48
C ALA A 784 9.44 -36.44 -2.13
N CYS A 785 9.42 -37.27 -3.17
CA CYS A 785 9.32 -38.72 -3.01
C CYS A 785 10.61 -39.36 -2.50
N ASP A 786 11.75 -38.71 -2.74
CA ASP A 786 13.07 -39.12 -2.29
C ASP A 786 13.88 -37.88 -1.85
N VAL A 787 14.98 -38.11 -1.14
CA VAL A 787 15.94 -37.05 -0.83
C VAL A 787 16.64 -36.56 -2.10
N VAL A 788 16.92 -35.26 -2.17
CA VAL A 788 17.44 -34.59 -3.37
C VAL A 788 18.90 -34.20 -3.17
N PRO A 789 19.86 -34.82 -3.89
CA PRO A 789 21.24 -34.38 -3.90
C PRO A 789 21.38 -33.11 -4.75
N VAL A 790 22.00 -32.08 -4.19
CA VAL A 790 22.23 -30.77 -4.78
C VAL A 790 23.72 -30.47 -4.72
N SER A 791 24.30 -30.09 -5.86
CA SER A 791 25.72 -29.75 -5.95
C SER A 791 25.97 -28.31 -5.52
N ALA A 792 27.19 -28.04 -5.05
CA ALA A 792 27.67 -26.68 -4.80
C ALA A 792 27.58 -25.80 -6.06
N GLY A 793 27.32 -24.52 -5.84
CA GLY A 793 27.22 -23.48 -6.86
C GLY A 793 25.99 -22.60 -6.68
N ASP A 794 25.66 -21.85 -7.73
CA ASP A 794 24.43 -21.08 -7.83
C ASP A 794 23.30 -22.01 -8.26
N VAL A 795 22.64 -22.66 -7.29
CA VAL A 795 21.60 -23.66 -7.52
C VAL A 795 20.35 -23.01 -8.10
N ARG A 796 19.87 -23.51 -9.24
CA ARG A 796 18.69 -22.97 -9.91
C ARG A 796 17.45 -23.80 -9.59
N ILE A 797 16.46 -23.19 -8.96
CA ILE A 797 15.18 -23.81 -8.63
C ILE A 797 14.09 -23.16 -9.49
N ASP A 798 13.36 -23.98 -10.24
CA ASP A 798 12.29 -23.55 -11.14
C ASP A 798 11.02 -24.38 -10.90
N THR A 799 9.90 -23.70 -10.60
CA THR A 799 8.57 -24.30 -10.43
C THR A 799 7.57 -23.84 -11.49
N THR A 800 8.05 -23.19 -12.56
CA THR A 800 7.21 -22.70 -13.65
C THR A 800 6.86 -23.83 -14.63
N GLY A 801 5.73 -23.67 -15.34
CA GLY A 801 5.31 -24.59 -16.40
C GLY A 801 4.85 -25.96 -15.88
N SER A 802 4.09 -25.96 -14.78
CA SER A 802 3.43 -27.16 -14.23
C SER A 802 2.50 -27.79 -15.28
N GLY A 803 2.53 -29.14 -15.37
CA GLY A 803 1.56 -29.90 -16.16
C GLY A 803 0.25 -30.19 -15.42
N LEU A 804 0.18 -29.83 -14.13
CA LEU A 804 -0.99 -29.96 -13.27
C LEU A 804 -1.60 -28.58 -12.99
N PRO A 805 -2.90 -28.48 -12.71
CA PRO A 805 -3.60 -27.21 -12.51
C PRO A 805 -3.39 -26.67 -11.07
N VAL A 806 -2.13 -26.59 -10.67
CA VAL A 806 -1.68 -26.19 -9.34
C VAL A 806 -0.44 -25.31 -9.44
N THR A 807 -0.30 -24.40 -8.47
CA THR A 807 0.87 -23.53 -8.33
C THR A 807 1.54 -23.78 -6.98
N ILE A 808 2.87 -23.85 -6.97
CA ILE A 808 3.64 -24.02 -5.73
C ILE A 808 3.84 -22.65 -5.09
N ASP A 809 3.42 -22.52 -3.84
CA ASP A 809 3.46 -21.27 -3.09
C ASP A 809 4.68 -21.17 -2.17
N GLN A 810 5.08 -22.30 -1.58
CA GLN A 810 6.25 -22.38 -0.73
C GLN A 810 7.03 -23.66 -1.00
N LEU A 811 8.35 -23.57 -1.05
CA LEU A 811 9.28 -24.70 -1.03
C LEU A 811 10.23 -24.59 0.16
N VAL A 812 10.39 -25.70 0.87
CA VAL A 812 11.25 -25.84 2.03
C VAL A 812 12.24 -26.98 1.76
N LEU A 813 13.53 -26.66 1.70
CA LEU A 813 14.60 -27.63 1.51
C LEU A 813 15.39 -27.74 2.82
N ARG A 814 15.35 -28.90 3.49
CA ARG A 814 16.05 -29.12 4.77
C ARG A 814 17.23 -30.08 4.62
N SER A 815 18.40 -29.62 5.04
CA SER A 815 19.64 -30.39 5.14
C SER A 815 20.17 -30.28 6.57
N GLU A 816 19.76 -31.24 7.40
CA GLU A 816 20.01 -31.24 8.83
C GLU A 816 21.47 -31.57 9.17
N ARG A 817 21.98 -30.93 10.22
CA ARG A 817 23.22 -31.28 10.91
C ARG A 817 22.95 -31.34 12.42
N PRO A 818 23.75 -32.07 13.21
CA PRO A 818 23.63 -32.03 14.66
C PRO A 818 23.93 -30.63 15.20
N VAL A 819 22.92 -29.97 15.77
CA VAL A 819 23.04 -28.68 16.46
C VAL A 819 22.75 -28.83 17.96
N PRO A 820 23.31 -27.96 18.83
CA PRO A 820 22.92 -27.90 20.24
C PRO A 820 21.41 -27.66 20.38
N GLN A 821 20.80 -28.39 21.31
CA GLN A 821 19.40 -28.17 21.69
C GLN A 821 19.32 -26.95 22.62
N PRO A 822 18.25 -26.13 22.52
CA PRO A 822 18.05 -25.01 23.42
C PRO A 822 18.00 -25.51 24.88
N PRO A 823 18.80 -24.93 25.79
CA PRO A 823 18.67 -25.23 27.20
C PRO A 823 17.44 -24.54 27.77
N THR A 824 16.81 -25.15 28.77
CA THR A 824 15.74 -24.48 29.53
C THR A 824 16.33 -23.29 30.29
N MET A 825 15.89 -22.09 29.94
CA MET A 825 16.31 -20.85 30.59
C MET A 825 15.42 -20.55 31.80
N PRO A 826 15.97 -19.99 32.90
CA PRO A 826 15.15 -19.59 34.03
C PRO A 826 14.29 -18.38 33.66
N THR A 827 13.02 -18.42 34.04
CA THR A 827 12.10 -17.27 33.95
C THR A 827 12.65 -16.10 34.77
N LEU A 828 12.61 -14.91 34.19
CA LEU A 828 13.01 -13.68 34.87
C LEU A 828 11.79 -12.96 35.46
N THR A 829 12.01 -12.22 36.53
CA THR A 829 10.98 -11.36 37.15
C THR A 829 11.49 -9.92 37.17
N PRO A 830 11.24 -9.13 36.10
CA PRO A 830 11.67 -7.74 36.05
C PRO A 830 10.83 -6.87 36.99
N GLU A 831 11.48 -5.94 37.68
CA GLU A 831 10.85 -4.87 38.48
C GLU A 831 10.86 -3.58 37.67
N TRP A 832 9.70 -3.20 37.13
CA TRP A 832 9.53 -1.96 36.38
C TRP A 832 9.36 -0.78 37.34
N GLU A 833 10.27 0.19 37.25
CA GLU A 833 10.14 1.46 37.98
C GLU A 833 9.32 2.49 37.19
N SER A 834 9.34 2.38 35.86
CA SER A 834 8.60 3.17 34.88
C SER A 834 8.77 2.54 33.48
N ASP A 835 8.03 3.02 32.48
CA ASP A 835 8.15 2.54 31.08
C ASP A 835 9.56 2.71 30.47
N VAL A 836 10.39 3.54 31.12
CA VAL A 836 11.75 3.90 30.69
C VAL A 836 12.85 3.32 31.59
N ARG A 837 12.51 2.55 32.63
CA ARG A 837 13.48 1.93 33.54
C ARG A 837 12.94 0.67 34.21
N LEU A 838 13.75 -0.38 34.21
CA LEU A 838 13.50 -1.60 34.99
C LEU A 838 14.81 -2.16 35.57
N THR A 839 14.66 -2.98 36.60
CA THR A 839 15.74 -3.78 37.19
C THR A 839 15.38 -5.27 37.11
N VAL A 840 16.35 -6.14 36.85
CA VAL A 840 16.13 -7.60 36.80
C VAL A 840 17.33 -8.35 37.37
N GLU A 841 17.06 -9.37 38.17
CA GLU A 841 18.07 -10.26 38.74
C GLU A 841 18.43 -11.37 37.76
N ILE A 842 19.68 -11.43 37.32
CA ILE A 842 20.18 -12.47 36.43
C ILE A 842 20.90 -13.54 37.25
N PRO A 843 20.41 -14.79 37.27
CA PRO A 843 21.06 -15.85 38.03
C PRO A 843 22.43 -16.21 37.44
N PRO A 844 23.39 -16.71 38.25
CA PRO A 844 24.60 -17.33 37.74
C PRO A 844 24.25 -18.51 36.81
N GLY A 845 25.06 -18.74 35.78
CA GLY A 845 24.82 -19.80 34.79
C GLY A 845 25.95 -19.91 33.78
N ASP A 846 25.68 -20.56 32.66
CA ASP A 846 26.69 -20.80 31.63
C ASP A 846 27.16 -19.50 30.95
N VAL A 847 28.31 -19.59 30.28
CA VAL A 847 28.86 -18.51 29.45
C VAL A 847 28.00 -18.34 28.19
N GLY A 848 28.04 -17.15 27.58
CA GLY A 848 27.36 -16.90 26.31
C GLY A 848 25.84 -16.73 26.39
N ARG A 849 25.29 -16.47 27.58
CA ARG A 849 23.86 -16.14 27.73
C ARG A 849 23.59 -14.70 27.29
N TRP A 850 22.38 -14.43 26.84
CA TRP A 850 21.91 -13.11 26.41
C TRP A 850 20.68 -12.68 27.21
N LEU A 851 20.66 -11.43 27.66
CA LEU A 851 19.46 -10.77 28.16
C LEU A 851 18.75 -10.09 26.98
N VAL A 852 17.47 -10.40 26.80
CA VAL A 852 16.64 -9.83 25.75
C VAL A 852 15.57 -8.95 26.38
N LEU A 853 15.44 -7.72 25.86
CA LEU A 853 14.28 -6.86 26.04
C LEU A 853 13.50 -6.86 24.73
N GLY A 854 12.38 -7.59 24.72
CA GLY A 854 11.44 -7.77 23.61
C GLY A 854 10.64 -6.51 23.26
N GLN A 855 11.29 -5.34 23.24
CA GLN A 855 10.81 -4.07 22.70
C GLN A 855 11.66 -3.69 21.48
N SER A 856 11.17 -2.79 20.63
CA SER A 856 11.89 -2.33 19.44
C SER A 856 13.36 -2.00 19.71
N HIS A 857 14.26 -2.61 18.93
CA HIS A 857 15.70 -2.40 18.99
C HIS A 857 16.02 -0.91 18.86
N ASN A 858 16.73 -0.34 19.84
CA ASN A 858 17.04 1.07 19.82
C ASN A 858 18.26 1.41 20.70
N LEU A 859 19.18 2.18 20.13
CA LEU A 859 20.42 2.62 20.78
C LEU A 859 20.20 3.53 22.02
N GLY A 860 18.98 4.00 22.27
CA GLY A 860 18.64 4.76 23.47
C GLY A 860 18.58 3.91 24.75
N TRP A 861 18.36 2.60 24.63
CA TRP A 861 18.40 1.67 25.75
C TRP A 861 19.84 1.36 26.15
N THR A 862 20.10 1.41 27.46
CA THR A 862 21.39 1.02 28.04
C THR A 862 21.19 -0.03 29.12
N ALA A 863 22.09 -1.01 29.17
CA ALA A 863 22.12 -2.04 30.19
C ALA A 863 23.40 -1.96 31.04
N THR A 864 23.24 -2.02 32.36
CA THR A 864 24.37 -2.12 33.29
C THR A 864 24.17 -3.25 34.28
N LEU A 865 25.18 -4.12 34.42
CA LEU A 865 25.23 -5.19 35.42
C LEU A 865 26.10 -4.77 36.59
N ASP A 866 25.53 -4.70 37.80
CA ASP A 866 26.20 -4.23 39.01
C ASP A 866 26.98 -2.91 38.82
N GLY A 867 26.43 -2.00 38.00
CA GLY A 867 27.01 -0.70 37.64
C GLY A 867 28.04 -0.71 36.52
N VAL A 868 28.32 -1.86 35.89
CA VAL A 868 29.21 -2.01 34.73
C VAL A 868 28.39 -2.14 33.45
N SER A 869 28.71 -1.34 32.43
CA SER A 869 28.01 -1.38 31.14
C SER A 869 28.16 -2.73 30.43
N LEU A 870 27.06 -3.24 29.87
CA LEU A 870 27.04 -4.40 28.98
C LEU A 870 27.25 -4.03 27.49
N GLY A 871 27.53 -2.76 27.19
CA GLY A 871 27.70 -2.26 25.83
C GLY A 871 26.40 -1.79 25.17
N SER A 872 26.47 -1.58 23.85
CA SER A 872 25.31 -1.23 23.02
C SER A 872 24.40 -2.44 22.82
N PRO A 873 23.08 -2.24 22.66
CA PRO A 873 22.19 -3.34 22.31
C PRO A 873 22.54 -3.92 20.94
N THR A 874 22.33 -5.23 20.81
CA THR A 874 22.37 -5.99 19.56
C THR A 874 20.93 -6.33 19.14
N LEU A 875 20.63 -6.31 17.84
CA LEU A 875 19.35 -6.76 17.32
C LEU A 875 19.24 -8.30 17.45
N VAL A 876 18.23 -8.76 18.19
CA VAL A 876 17.94 -10.18 18.40
C VAL A 876 16.43 -10.43 18.27
N ASP A 877 16.02 -11.68 18.09
CA ASP A 877 14.61 -12.08 18.00
C ASP A 877 13.84 -11.27 16.92
N GLY A 878 14.55 -10.85 15.86
CA GLY A 878 14.00 -10.14 14.71
C GLY A 878 13.69 -8.66 14.91
N PHE A 879 13.47 -8.21 16.14
CA PHE A 879 13.08 -6.82 16.42
C PHE A 879 13.58 -6.27 17.76
N ALA A 880 14.10 -7.13 18.63
CA ALA A 880 14.32 -6.86 20.06
C ALA A 880 15.74 -6.35 20.36
N ASN A 881 15.93 -5.83 21.57
CA ASN A 881 17.24 -5.47 22.10
C ASN A 881 17.86 -6.69 22.81
N GLY A 882 19.15 -6.95 22.59
CA GLY A 882 19.90 -8.02 23.24
C GLY A 882 21.25 -7.55 23.81
N TRP A 883 21.65 -8.11 24.94
CA TRP A 883 22.98 -7.90 25.55
C TRP A 883 23.57 -9.23 26.03
N ALA A 884 24.84 -9.48 25.73
CA ALA A 884 25.56 -10.61 26.29
C ALA A 884 25.73 -10.41 27.81
N VAL A 885 25.42 -11.43 28.61
CA VAL A 885 25.55 -11.41 30.07
C VAL A 885 26.66 -12.36 30.56
N PRO A 886 27.49 -11.95 31.54
CA PRO A 886 28.48 -12.82 32.16
C PRO A 886 27.87 -14.05 32.86
N ALA A 887 28.67 -15.13 32.93
CA ALA A 887 28.32 -16.35 33.66
C ALA A 887 28.06 -16.11 35.16
N SER A 888 28.67 -15.09 35.77
CA SER A 888 28.47 -14.77 37.18
C SER A 888 27.04 -14.36 37.55
N GLY A 889 26.24 -13.89 36.57
CA GLY A 889 25.00 -13.20 36.86
C GLY A 889 25.22 -11.88 37.61
N GLY A 890 24.14 -11.31 38.13
CA GLY A 890 24.12 -10.03 38.85
C GLY A 890 22.81 -9.26 38.63
N THR A 891 22.71 -8.09 39.24
CA THR A 891 21.56 -7.20 39.05
C THR A 891 21.76 -6.38 37.79
N VAL A 892 20.84 -6.45 36.84
CA VAL A 892 20.86 -5.64 35.62
C VAL A 892 19.84 -4.50 35.71
N GLU A 893 20.30 -3.27 35.52
CA GLU A 893 19.46 -2.09 35.29
C GLU A 893 19.37 -1.83 33.79
N LEU A 894 18.16 -1.76 33.25
CA LEU A 894 17.88 -1.26 31.90
C LEU A 894 17.25 0.12 32.00
N ALA A 895 17.77 1.09 31.25
CA ALA A 895 17.25 2.46 31.23
C ALA A 895 17.23 3.08 29.83
N TRP A 896 16.15 3.78 29.51
CA TRP A 896 16.02 4.61 28.31
C TRP A 896 16.65 5.98 28.57
N THR A 897 17.92 6.12 28.20
CA THR A 897 18.72 7.31 28.51
C THR A 897 18.25 8.62 27.85
N PRO A 898 17.62 8.63 26.66
CA PRO A 898 17.10 9.87 26.06
C PRO A 898 16.07 10.59 26.93
N GLN A 899 15.33 9.89 27.79
CA GLN A 899 14.32 10.51 28.67
C GLN A 899 14.93 11.60 29.55
N GLN A 900 16.17 11.42 30.02
CA GLN A 900 16.83 12.41 30.89
C GLN A 900 17.02 13.77 30.21
N LEU A 901 17.20 13.79 28.88
CA LEU A 901 17.30 15.04 28.13
C LEU A 901 15.94 15.73 28.03
N VAL A 902 14.88 14.94 27.78
CA VAL A 902 13.50 15.41 27.71
C VAL A 902 13.08 16.02 29.05
N ASP A 903 13.32 15.32 30.15
CA ASP A 903 12.98 15.79 31.50
C ASP A 903 13.66 17.13 31.83
N ARG A 904 14.95 17.26 31.50
CA ARG A 904 15.71 18.52 31.67
C ARG A 904 15.14 19.63 30.80
N ALA A 905 14.78 19.33 29.55
CA ALA A 905 14.19 20.30 28.63
C ALA A 905 12.80 20.76 29.09
N LEU A 906 11.97 19.86 29.60
CA LEU A 906 10.67 20.18 30.18
C LEU A 906 10.82 21.08 31.42
N ALA A 907 11.74 20.75 32.33
CA ALA A 907 12.03 21.57 33.49
C ALA A 907 12.51 22.98 33.09
N PHE A 908 13.43 23.08 32.12
CA PHE A 908 13.89 24.37 31.59
C PHE A 908 12.75 25.15 30.93
N SER A 909 11.88 24.48 30.18
CA SER A 909 10.72 25.11 29.53
C SER A 909 9.74 25.66 30.55
N ALA A 910 9.44 24.91 31.62
CA ALA A 910 8.61 25.39 32.72
C ALA A 910 9.22 26.64 33.38
N VAL A 911 10.53 26.65 33.63
CA VAL A 911 11.24 27.83 34.17
C VAL A 911 11.17 29.01 33.20
N ALA A 912 11.34 28.78 31.90
CA ALA A 912 11.24 29.82 30.88
C ALA A 912 9.82 30.42 30.80
N VAL A 913 8.78 29.57 30.84
CA VAL A 913 7.38 30.00 30.89
C VAL A 913 7.13 30.86 32.14
N LEU A 914 7.61 30.41 33.31
CA LEU A 914 7.51 31.19 34.55
C LEU A 914 8.24 32.53 34.45
N ALA A 915 9.45 32.57 33.87
CA ALA A 915 10.18 33.81 33.66
C ALA A 915 9.45 34.77 32.72
N ILE A 916 8.86 34.26 31.64
CA ILE A 916 8.04 35.04 30.70
C ILE A 916 6.80 35.59 31.41
N LEU A 917 6.09 34.77 32.20
CA LEU A 917 4.93 35.22 33.00
C LEU A 917 5.33 36.30 34.00
N VAL A 918 6.48 36.16 34.68
CA VAL A 918 6.99 37.18 35.59
C VAL A 918 7.34 38.47 34.85
N LEU A 919 7.96 38.39 33.67
CA LEU A 919 8.27 39.56 32.84
C LEU A 919 7.00 40.24 32.29
N ALA A 920 5.97 39.45 31.94
CA ALA A 920 4.69 39.96 31.46
C ALA A 920 3.91 40.69 32.58
N VAL A 921 3.99 40.22 33.82
CA VAL A 921 3.28 40.81 34.98
C VAL A 921 4.08 41.95 35.63
N ARG A 922 5.42 41.94 35.55
CA ARG A 922 6.24 43.06 36.03
C ARG A 922 6.03 44.27 35.14
N SER A 923 5.31 45.26 35.66
CA SER A 923 5.30 46.61 35.07
C SER A 923 6.75 47.08 34.98
N ALA A 924 7.22 47.39 33.77
CA ALA A 924 8.50 48.06 33.59
C ALA A 924 8.51 49.29 34.53
N PRO A 925 9.58 49.54 35.31
CA PRO A 925 9.70 50.78 36.04
C PRO A 925 9.54 51.91 35.02
N ASN A 926 8.46 52.69 35.13
CA ASN A 926 8.25 53.83 34.26
C ASN A 926 9.54 54.65 34.32
N PRO A 927 10.29 54.80 33.21
CA PRO A 927 11.40 55.72 33.19
C PRO A 927 10.81 57.06 33.64
N ALA A 928 11.32 57.62 34.74
CA ALA A 928 10.97 58.97 35.14
C ALA A 928 11.55 59.92 34.08
N GLY A 929 10.81 60.05 33.00
CA GLY A 929 11.22 60.67 31.75
C GLY A 929 10.19 60.26 30.70
N ARG A 930 9.31 61.19 30.34
CA ARG A 930 8.32 61.05 29.27
C ARG A 930 8.99 60.41 28.04
N THR A 931 8.88 59.10 27.88
CA THR A 931 8.90 58.50 26.56
C THR A 931 7.58 58.92 25.94
N THR A 932 7.64 59.87 25.00
CA THR A 932 6.62 59.95 23.98
C THR A 932 6.60 58.57 23.33
N VAL A 933 5.72 57.69 23.81
CA VAL A 933 5.29 56.54 23.02
C VAL A 933 4.87 57.19 21.71
N ALA A 934 5.65 56.96 20.66
CA ALA A 934 5.17 57.26 19.33
C ALA A 934 3.91 56.41 19.21
N MET A 935 2.74 57.03 19.41
CA MET A 935 1.49 56.45 18.94
C MET A 935 1.80 55.96 17.53
N PRO A 936 1.46 54.71 17.16
CA PRO A 936 1.59 54.27 15.78
C PRO A 936 0.71 55.21 14.95
N THR A 937 1.32 56.29 14.48
CA THR A 937 0.75 57.13 13.45
C THR A 937 0.87 56.27 12.21
N PHE A 938 -0.25 56.00 11.53
CA PHE A 938 -0.18 55.65 10.12
C PHE A 938 0.86 56.57 9.50
N ILE A 939 1.93 56.03 8.93
CA ILE A 939 3.04 56.81 8.36
C ILE A 939 2.39 57.96 7.60
N ASP A 940 2.52 59.17 8.15
CA ASP A 940 1.94 60.35 7.55
C ASP A 940 2.46 60.35 6.10
N PRO A 941 1.59 60.45 5.07
CA PRO A 941 2.01 60.29 3.68
C PRO A 941 3.26 61.15 3.48
N PRO A 942 4.41 60.57 3.09
CA PRO A 942 5.73 61.12 3.39
C PRO A 942 5.73 62.63 3.16
N ARG A 943 5.74 63.38 4.26
CA ARG A 943 5.76 64.84 4.19
C ARG A 943 7.05 65.24 3.49
N ARG A 944 6.97 66.37 2.79
CA ARG A 944 7.91 66.82 1.75
C ARG A 944 9.40 66.70 2.16
N GLY A 945 10.06 65.65 1.67
CA GLY A 945 11.26 65.77 0.83
C GLY A 945 12.63 65.40 1.41
N VAL A 946 13.26 64.38 0.81
CA VAL A 946 14.69 64.41 0.39
C VAL A 946 14.82 63.56 -0.89
N ARG A 947 15.51 64.06 -1.92
CA ARG A 947 15.82 63.30 -3.14
C ARG A 947 16.90 62.27 -2.79
N ARG A 948 16.58 60.97 -2.86
CA ARG A 948 17.52 59.89 -2.51
C ARG A 948 18.68 59.80 -3.52
N SER A 949 19.85 59.38 -3.05
CA SER A 949 21.05 59.32 -3.89
C SER A 949 20.89 58.30 -5.03
N ARG A 950 21.51 58.55 -6.20
CA ARG A 950 21.57 57.57 -7.29
C ARG A 950 22.17 56.24 -6.83
N ARG A 951 23.12 56.27 -5.89
CA ARG A 951 23.73 55.05 -5.31
C ARG A 951 22.69 54.20 -4.57
N THR A 952 21.82 54.81 -3.78
CA THR A 952 20.75 54.11 -3.05
C THR A 952 19.72 53.49 -3.99
N ALA A 953 19.34 54.19 -5.07
CA ALA A 953 18.45 53.64 -6.09
C ALA A 953 19.09 52.48 -6.86
N VAL A 954 20.38 52.57 -7.18
CA VAL A 954 21.14 51.49 -7.83
C VAL A 954 21.28 50.28 -6.89
N LEU A 955 21.60 50.50 -5.61
CA LEU A 955 21.70 49.41 -4.63
C LEU A 955 20.36 48.71 -4.42
N ALA A 956 19.26 49.46 -4.31
CA ALA A 956 17.92 48.89 -4.23
C ALA A 956 17.57 48.11 -5.51
N ALA A 957 17.86 48.66 -6.69
CA ALA A 957 17.61 48.01 -7.98
C ALA A 957 18.40 46.72 -8.18
N VAL A 958 19.70 46.75 -7.85
CA VAL A 958 20.58 45.58 -7.95
C VAL A 958 20.19 44.54 -6.90
N GLY A 959 19.97 44.94 -5.65
CA GLY A 959 19.59 44.02 -4.58
C GLY A 959 18.24 43.33 -4.85
N THR A 960 17.21 44.10 -5.21
CA THR A 960 15.88 43.56 -5.52
C THR A 960 15.85 42.82 -6.85
N GLY A 961 16.60 43.25 -7.87
CA GLY A 961 16.74 42.56 -9.15
C GLY A 961 17.46 41.23 -9.03
N LEU A 962 18.56 41.16 -8.26
CA LEU A 962 19.26 39.90 -7.97
C LEU A 962 18.40 38.97 -7.12
N PHE A 963 17.70 39.50 -6.12
CA PHE A 963 16.76 38.73 -5.31
C PHE A 963 15.61 38.17 -6.16
N ALA A 964 15.03 38.99 -7.04
CA ALA A 964 14.00 38.55 -7.98
C ALA A 964 14.52 37.51 -8.96
N LEU A 965 15.74 37.66 -9.48
CA LEU A 965 16.36 36.68 -10.39
C LEU A 965 16.63 35.35 -9.68
N ALA A 966 17.03 35.37 -8.41
CA ALA A 966 17.21 34.17 -7.62
C ALA A 966 15.88 33.41 -7.39
N ASN A 967 14.76 34.13 -7.25
CA ASN A 967 13.43 33.54 -7.06
C ASN A 967 12.69 33.22 -8.38
N LEU A 968 13.09 33.84 -9.50
CA LEU A 968 12.48 33.68 -10.82
C LEU A 968 13.57 33.52 -11.92
N PRO A 969 14.38 32.44 -11.88
CA PRO A 969 15.55 32.30 -12.76
C PRO A 969 15.19 32.21 -14.25
N SER A 970 14.02 31.66 -14.57
CA SER A 970 13.50 31.58 -15.94
C SER A 970 12.87 32.89 -16.45
N TRP A 971 12.66 33.89 -15.59
CA TRP A 971 12.01 35.17 -15.92
C TRP A 971 12.95 36.36 -15.76
N VAL A 972 14.10 36.30 -16.44
CA VAL A 972 15.15 37.33 -16.37
C VAL A 972 14.60 38.74 -16.63
N PHE A 973 13.69 38.89 -17.60
CA PHE A 973 13.06 40.19 -17.89
C PHE A 973 12.15 40.70 -16.78
N ALA A 974 11.46 39.81 -16.07
CA ALA A 974 10.66 40.19 -14.92
C ALA A 974 11.54 40.66 -13.75
N ALA A 975 12.65 39.97 -13.49
CA ALA A 975 13.63 40.40 -12.48
C ALA A 975 14.24 41.79 -12.80
N LEU A 976 14.56 42.04 -14.07
CA LEU A 976 15.01 43.36 -14.54
C LEU A 976 13.91 44.43 -14.39
N ALA A 977 12.65 44.09 -14.70
CA ALA A 977 11.52 44.99 -14.52
C ALA A 977 11.29 45.34 -13.05
N ILE A 978 11.38 44.37 -12.14
CA ILE A 978 11.28 44.58 -10.68
C ILE A 978 12.43 45.45 -10.18
N GLY A 979 13.66 45.18 -10.60
CA GLY A 979 14.81 46.03 -10.30
C GLY A 979 14.62 47.46 -10.82
N GLY A 980 14.03 47.62 -12.01
CA GLY A 980 13.65 48.92 -12.58
C GLY A 980 12.56 49.63 -11.78
N VAL A 981 11.51 48.92 -11.34
CA VAL A 981 10.44 49.43 -10.48
C VAL A 981 10.99 49.84 -9.11
N ALA A 982 11.93 49.08 -8.54
CA ALA A 982 12.64 49.45 -7.32
C ALA A 982 13.50 50.70 -7.51
N ALA A 983 14.27 50.78 -8.61
CA ALA A 983 15.06 51.95 -8.97
C ALA A 983 14.17 53.20 -9.08
N LEU A 984 13.05 53.09 -9.81
CA LEU A 984 12.10 54.18 -10.04
C LEU A 984 11.36 54.57 -8.77
N GLY A 985 10.91 53.59 -7.97
CA GLY A 985 10.23 53.81 -6.69
C GLY A 985 11.12 54.49 -5.66
N VAL A 986 12.44 54.27 -5.70
CA VAL A 986 13.43 54.95 -4.85
C VAL A 986 13.88 56.29 -5.43
N ALA A 987 14.07 56.40 -6.75
CA ALA A 987 14.66 57.58 -7.41
C ALA A 987 13.64 58.67 -7.76
N ARG A 988 12.37 58.33 -8.02
CA ARG A 988 11.33 59.25 -8.46
C ARG A 988 10.15 59.26 -7.50
N ARG A 989 9.86 60.45 -6.97
CA ARG A 989 8.77 60.70 -6.02
C ARG A 989 7.40 60.26 -6.54
N GLU A 990 7.12 60.54 -7.80
CA GLU A 990 5.84 60.22 -8.44
C GLU A 990 5.64 58.69 -8.61
N ALA A 991 6.74 57.93 -8.65
CA ALA A 991 6.72 56.48 -8.76
C ALA A 991 6.84 55.77 -7.39
N ALA A 992 6.83 56.51 -6.28
CA ALA A 992 7.04 55.92 -4.95
C ALA A 992 5.94 54.93 -4.53
N ARG A 993 4.73 55.06 -5.10
CA ARG A 993 3.61 54.11 -4.89
C ARG A 993 3.53 53.02 -5.95
N LEU A 994 4.40 53.09 -6.97
CA LEU A 994 4.37 52.17 -8.11
C LEU A 994 4.54 50.70 -7.68
N PRO A 995 5.48 50.34 -6.78
CA PRO A 995 5.61 48.95 -6.35
C PRO A 995 4.34 48.42 -5.67
N ALA A 996 3.82 49.17 -4.68
CA ALA A 996 2.59 48.81 -3.96
C ALA A 996 1.35 48.76 -4.88
N ALA A 997 1.22 49.71 -5.82
CA ALA A 997 0.11 49.74 -6.75
C ALA A 997 0.17 48.56 -7.74
N LEU A 998 1.36 48.26 -8.28
CA LEU A 998 1.55 47.10 -9.14
C LEU A 998 1.32 45.78 -8.38
N ALA A 999 1.77 45.68 -7.13
CA ALA A 999 1.47 44.53 -6.28
C ALA A 999 -0.04 44.36 -6.08
N ALA A 1000 -0.76 45.44 -5.73
CA ALA A 1000 -2.21 45.39 -5.55
C ALA A 1000 -2.96 45.01 -6.85
N VAL A 1001 -2.52 45.54 -8.00
CA VAL A 1001 -3.10 45.18 -9.31
C VAL A 1001 -2.83 43.73 -9.65
N LEU A 1002 -1.58 43.26 -9.52
CA LEU A 1002 -1.24 41.86 -9.80
C LEU A 1002 -1.99 40.92 -8.87
N PHE A 1003 -2.05 41.22 -7.57
CA PHE A 1003 -2.83 40.44 -6.62
C PHE A 1003 -4.32 40.35 -7.00
N ALA A 1004 -4.92 41.49 -7.37
CA ALA A 1004 -6.31 41.53 -7.82
C ALA A 1004 -6.51 40.73 -9.11
N VAL A 1005 -5.61 40.85 -10.08
CA VAL A 1005 -5.66 40.10 -11.34
C VAL A 1005 -5.51 38.61 -11.07
N THR A 1006 -4.50 38.18 -10.31
CA THR A 1006 -4.32 36.76 -9.91
C THR A 1006 -5.55 36.21 -9.22
N SER A 1007 -6.10 36.95 -8.25
CA SER A 1007 -7.30 36.53 -7.52
C SER A 1007 -8.51 36.41 -8.46
N LEU A 1008 -8.71 37.37 -9.36
CA LEU A 1008 -9.80 37.34 -10.34
C LEU A 1008 -9.65 36.19 -11.34
N LEU A 1009 -8.42 35.88 -11.78
CA LEU A 1009 -8.13 34.76 -12.66
C LEU A 1009 -8.45 33.43 -11.98
N ILE A 1010 -7.97 33.22 -10.74
CA ILE A 1010 -8.30 32.04 -9.92
C ILE A 1010 -9.82 31.92 -9.74
N MET A 1011 -10.50 33.02 -9.38
CA MET A 1011 -11.95 33.02 -9.20
C MET A 1011 -12.71 32.74 -10.49
N ALA A 1012 -12.25 33.28 -11.63
CA ALA A 1012 -12.88 33.06 -12.93
C ALA A 1012 -12.70 31.62 -13.39
N GLU A 1013 -11.49 31.09 -13.31
CA GLU A 1013 -11.18 29.70 -13.66
C GLU A 1013 -11.95 28.73 -12.74
N GLN A 1014 -11.95 28.94 -11.42
CA GLN A 1014 -12.77 28.14 -10.50
C GLN A 1014 -14.27 28.20 -10.83
N ALA A 1015 -14.78 29.35 -11.26
CA ALA A 1015 -16.20 29.48 -11.61
C ALA A 1015 -16.55 28.82 -12.95
N LEU A 1016 -15.61 28.77 -13.89
CA LEU A 1016 -15.78 28.17 -15.22
C LEU A 1016 -15.58 26.66 -15.18
N GLU A 1017 -14.46 26.20 -14.61
CA GLU A 1017 -14.01 24.81 -14.63
C GLU A 1017 -14.52 24.00 -13.43
N ARG A 1018 -14.97 24.67 -12.36
CA ARG A 1018 -15.50 24.04 -11.13
C ARG A 1018 -14.57 22.96 -10.56
N HIS A 1019 -13.28 23.29 -10.44
CA HIS A 1019 -12.31 22.35 -9.88
C HIS A 1019 -12.74 21.84 -8.50
N PRO A 1020 -12.50 20.56 -8.20
CA PRO A 1020 -12.82 19.98 -6.90
C PRO A 1020 -12.00 20.68 -5.79
N PRO A 1021 -12.59 20.90 -4.59
CA PRO A 1021 -11.90 21.50 -3.45
C PRO A 1021 -11.06 20.45 -2.70
N ASP A 1022 -10.07 19.87 -3.37
CA ASP A 1022 -9.18 18.84 -2.81
C ASP A 1022 -7.73 19.35 -2.67
N PHE A 1023 -6.80 18.47 -2.26
CA PHE A 1023 -5.37 18.81 -2.15
C PHE A 1023 -4.73 19.16 -3.51
N GLY A 1024 -5.33 18.76 -4.62
CA GLY A 1024 -4.92 19.10 -5.98
C GLY A 1024 -5.39 20.47 -6.43
N TRP A 1025 -6.38 21.07 -5.75
CA TRP A 1025 -6.95 22.38 -6.08
C TRP A 1025 -5.89 23.47 -6.38
N PRO A 1026 -4.82 23.66 -5.56
CA PRO A 1026 -3.81 24.68 -5.85
C PRO A 1026 -3.04 24.44 -7.16
N LYS A 1027 -2.93 23.19 -7.62
CA LYS A 1027 -2.20 22.83 -8.85
C LYS A 1027 -2.91 23.32 -10.11
N GLN A 1028 -4.22 23.50 -10.06
CA GLN A 1028 -5.03 23.97 -11.20
C GLN A 1028 -4.65 25.39 -11.62
N PHE A 1029 -4.13 26.21 -10.69
CA PHE A 1029 -3.79 27.62 -10.93
C PHE A 1029 -2.29 27.85 -11.15
N ALA A 1030 -1.54 26.81 -11.54
CA ALA A 1030 -0.08 26.87 -11.69
C ALA A 1030 0.36 27.97 -12.68
N GLU A 1031 -0.44 28.23 -13.72
CA GLU A 1031 -0.17 29.27 -14.71
C GLU A 1031 -0.18 30.69 -14.09
N PHE A 1032 -0.98 30.91 -13.04
CA PHE A 1032 -1.10 32.22 -12.38
C PHE A 1032 -0.11 32.42 -11.24
N HIS A 1033 0.55 31.36 -10.78
CA HIS A 1033 1.50 31.39 -9.67
C HIS A 1033 2.55 32.51 -9.81
N VAL A 1034 3.09 32.70 -11.02
CA VAL A 1034 4.11 33.72 -11.29
C VAL A 1034 3.63 35.12 -10.92
N LEU A 1035 2.36 35.45 -11.17
CA LEU A 1035 1.78 36.75 -10.83
C LEU A 1035 1.69 36.97 -9.30
N GLY A 1036 1.44 35.90 -8.56
CA GLY A 1036 1.52 35.88 -7.09
C GLY A 1036 2.93 36.13 -6.59
N VAL A 1037 3.95 35.49 -7.18
CA VAL A 1037 5.36 35.72 -6.82
C VAL A 1037 5.78 37.16 -7.13
N LEU A 1038 5.39 37.70 -8.28
CA LEU A 1038 5.66 39.10 -8.65
C LEU A 1038 5.03 40.08 -7.65
N THR A 1039 3.82 39.78 -7.17
CA THR A 1039 3.15 40.56 -6.11
C THR A 1039 4.00 40.63 -4.85
N ILE A 1040 4.48 39.48 -4.34
CA ILE A 1040 5.32 39.40 -3.13
C ILE A 1040 6.62 40.18 -3.33
N LEU A 1041 7.28 40.00 -4.48
CA LEU A 1041 8.52 40.71 -4.79
C LEU A 1041 8.33 42.23 -4.85
N LEU A 1042 7.21 42.72 -5.39
CA LEU A 1042 6.89 44.15 -5.41
C LEU A 1042 6.56 44.71 -4.02
N LEU A 1043 5.95 43.91 -3.14
CA LEU A 1043 5.76 44.27 -1.73
C LEU A 1043 7.10 44.31 -0.98
N ALA A 1044 8.02 43.38 -1.27
CA ALA A 1044 9.37 43.42 -0.72
C ALA A 1044 10.15 44.66 -1.22
N VAL A 1045 9.99 45.04 -2.49
CA VAL A 1045 10.51 46.31 -3.02
C VAL A 1045 9.94 47.50 -2.27
N GLU A 1046 8.65 47.50 -1.97
CA GLU A 1046 8.00 48.55 -1.18
C GLU A 1046 8.56 48.60 0.25
N TYR A 1047 8.77 47.45 0.89
CA TYR A 1047 9.41 47.36 2.19
C TYR A 1047 10.84 47.93 2.15
N VAL A 1048 11.69 47.49 1.22
CA VAL A 1048 13.06 48.01 1.05
C VAL A 1048 13.04 49.51 0.77
N ARG A 1049 12.10 49.99 -0.06
CA ARG A 1049 11.91 51.43 -0.31
C ARG A 1049 11.53 52.17 0.99
N SER A 1050 10.68 51.58 1.83
CA SER A 1050 10.26 52.17 3.11
C SER A 1050 11.36 52.14 4.17
N ALA A 1051 12.10 51.03 4.32
CA ALA A 1051 13.20 50.86 5.27
C ALA A 1051 14.43 51.71 4.91
N LEU A 1052 14.64 52.00 3.62
CA LEU A 1052 15.63 52.96 3.16
C LEU A 1052 15.16 54.42 3.27
N ALA A 1053 14.06 54.70 3.99
CA ALA A 1053 13.71 56.05 4.41
C ALA A 1053 14.64 56.48 5.54
N PRO A 1054 15.25 57.68 5.49
CA PRO A 1054 15.99 58.18 6.64
C PRO A 1054 15.03 58.38 7.81
N ASP A 1055 15.45 57.99 9.01
CA ASP A 1055 14.86 58.48 10.25
C ASP A 1055 15.01 60.00 10.28
N GLU A 1056 13.90 60.73 10.25
CA GLU A 1056 13.90 62.13 10.67
C GLU A 1056 13.92 62.13 12.20
N SER A 1057 15.11 62.28 12.79
CA SER A 1057 15.26 62.70 14.19
C SER A 1057 14.80 64.14 14.37
#